data_AF-A0A5J5CPH5-F1
#
_entry.id   AF-A0A5J5CPH5-F1
#
_cell.length_a   1.000
_cell.length_b   1.000
_cell.length_c   1.000
_cell.angle_alpha   90.00
_cell.angle_beta   90.00
_cell.angle_gamma   90.00
#
_symmetry.space_group_name_H-M   'P 1'
#
loop_
_entity.id
_entity.type
_entity.pdbx_description
1 polymer ?
#
loop_
_entity_poly.entity_id
_entity_poly.type
_entity_poly.pdbx_seq_one_letter_code
_entity_poly.pdbx_strand_id
1 'polypeptide(L)'
;MDSHGGHYLNKEAVLSPLGAARMCQLLLGCTIMALVSHSAGYSASYGHFCMFVWCFCFAVTLIVFTLDITRLHTCMPISWDNFTVAFAMLATLMYITASVVYPVYFLQTECPDEGCEVQMYRIAVTVCSSVCCFPYGIEVFLTRAKPGAVVGYMATVSGLLKVVQAFVACIIFGALANDSEYTLYIAPQYCVVVYSLCFSITVIVVILTVSGRTSALRFPFDRFVVVYTFFAVILYLSTALIWPIFSFDKKYGNTTRPEDCPRGRCPWDSKLVVAVFTNVNMILYFVDLVYSQRIRFVSSSAVSPQVAYSGLQRELAGPRRKCSRMSVGFIGAGQVAYALARGFIAAGVIATHRITASSPGTDRPTVQGLRKIGVNFTTSNKETVSKSDVLFLTVKPHIIPFVLDEIGPDIEDRHLIVSCAAGVTISSIEKASHSHLSSHKLQQYHTDPKVMRCMTNTPVVVREGATVYATGTYAAVEDGKLLEQLMASVGYCTEVEEDLIDAVTGLSGSGPAYAFTAIDALADGGVKMGLPRRLAIRLGAQALLGAAKMLLDSDQHPGQLKDNVCSPGGATIHALHVMESGGFRSLLINAVEASCVRTRELQFLADQEKISPAAIKKTTLDKVLQQPGVTVDGVGVRSHGISMFNSSNPRTKKK
;
A
#
# COMPACT_ATOMS: atom_id res chain seq x y z
N MET A 1 -7.08 -32.98 2.87
CA MET A 1 -6.90 -33.83 4.05
C MET A 1 -5.42 -34.09 4.17
N ASP A 2 -4.72 -33.30 4.99
CA ASP A 2 -3.31 -33.53 5.30
C ASP A 2 -3.21 -34.27 6.64
N SER A 3 -2.42 -35.33 6.61
CA SER A 3 -2.20 -36.30 7.68
C SER A 3 -0.92 -35.95 8.44
N HIS A 4 -1.02 -35.11 9.47
CA HIS A 4 -0.11 -35.14 10.62
C HIS A 4 -0.89 -34.72 11.86
N GLY A 5 -1.11 -35.69 12.75
CA GLY A 5 -1.81 -35.50 14.02
C GLY A 5 -1.04 -34.60 14.97
N GLY A 6 -1.48 -33.34 15.06
CA GLY A 6 -1.28 -32.47 16.21
C GLY A 6 -2.65 -32.25 16.86
N HIS A 7 -2.74 -32.40 18.17
CA HIS A 7 -3.98 -32.23 18.94
C HIS A 7 -4.86 -31.07 18.42
N TYR A 8 -6.13 -31.37 18.12
CA TYR A 8 -7.15 -30.38 17.71
C TYR A 8 -7.40 -29.25 18.73
N LEU A 9 -6.86 -29.37 19.94
CA LEU A 9 -6.95 -28.36 21.00
C LEU A 9 -5.68 -27.52 21.05
N ASN A 10 -5.83 -26.23 20.78
CA ASN A 10 -4.76 -25.25 20.94
C ASN A 10 -4.51 -24.94 22.43
N LYS A 11 -3.70 -25.76 23.11
CA LYS A 11 -3.37 -25.56 24.53
C LYS A 11 -2.69 -24.20 24.80
N GLU A 12 -1.95 -23.67 23.82
CA GLU A 12 -1.30 -22.36 23.91
C GLU A 12 -2.32 -21.20 23.86
N ALA A 13 -3.48 -21.36 23.22
CA ALA A 13 -4.53 -20.35 23.24
C ALA A 13 -5.13 -20.18 24.64
N VAL A 14 -5.28 -21.29 25.38
CA VAL A 14 -5.81 -21.29 26.76
C VAL A 14 -4.81 -20.69 27.76
N LEU A 15 -3.51 -21.00 27.59
CA LEU A 15 -2.43 -20.51 28.45
C LEU A 15 -1.99 -19.07 28.14
N SER A 16 -2.49 -18.48 27.05
CA SER A 16 -2.21 -17.09 26.69
C SER A 16 -2.87 -16.11 27.69
N PRO A 17 -2.30 -14.90 27.88
CA PRO A 17 -2.92 -13.89 28.74
C PRO A 17 -4.34 -13.50 28.28
N LEU A 18 -4.63 -13.61 26.98
CA LEU A 18 -5.96 -13.40 26.41
C LEU A 18 -6.93 -14.54 26.76
N GLY A 19 -6.46 -15.79 26.67
CA GLY A 19 -7.23 -16.99 27.07
C GLY A 19 -7.58 -16.99 28.56
N ALA A 20 -6.63 -16.60 29.41
CA ALA A 20 -6.84 -16.44 30.84
C ALA A 20 -7.91 -15.38 31.17
N ALA A 21 -7.87 -14.22 30.48
CA ALA A 21 -8.89 -13.19 30.64
C ALA A 21 -10.29 -13.71 30.29
N ARG A 22 -10.45 -14.44 29.19
CA ARG A 22 -11.72 -15.03 28.77
C ARG A 22 -12.23 -16.13 29.69
N MET A 23 -11.35 -16.94 30.28
CA MET A 23 -11.73 -17.87 31.34
C MET A 23 -12.28 -17.15 32.57
N CYS A 24 -11.62 -16.07 33.01
CA CYS A 24 -12.13 -15.25 34.11
C CYS A 24 -13.50 -14.64 33.80
N GLN A 25 -13.72 -14.17 32.56
CA GLN A 25 -15.03 -13.66 32.11
C GLN A 25 -16.11 -14.74 32.22
N LEU A 26 -15.84 -15.96 31.75
CA LEU A 26 -16.80 -17.07 31.80
C LEU A 26 -17.12 -17.50 33.24
N LEU A 27 -16.10 -17.61 34.10
CA LEU A 27 -16.29 -17.99 35.51
C LEU A 27 -17.14 -16.96 36.25
N LEU A 28 -16.78 -15.67 36.15
CA LEU A 28 -17.51 -14.60 36.82
C LEU A 28 -18.94 -14.44 36.25
N GLY A 29 -19.11 -14.56 34.93
CA GLY A 29 -20.43 -14.52 34.29
C GLY A 29 -21.34 -15.66 34.77
N CYS A 30 -20.80 -16.88 34.89
CA CYS A 30 -21.51 -18.03 35.43
C CYS A 30 -21.94 -17.79 36.89
N THR A 31 -21.04 -17.29 37.73
CA THR A 31 -21.32 -16.96 39.14
C THR A 31 -22.44 -15.93 39.26
N ILE A 32 -22.42 -14.87 38.45
CA ILE A 32 -23.47 -13.84 38.45
C ILE A 32 -24.84 -14.45 38.11
N MET A 33 -24.92 -15.22 37.02
CA MET A 33 -26.18 -15.86 36.61
C MET A 33 -26.69 -16.84 37.69
N ALA A 34 -25.80 -17.61 38.32
CA ALA A 34 -26.15 -18.50 39.41
C ALA A 34 -26.74 -17.75 40.62
N LEU A 35 -26.08 -16.67 41.07
CA LEU A 35 -26.54 -15.85 42.19
C LEU A 35 -27.90 -15.18 41.93
N VAL A 36 -28.13 -14.71 40.70
CA VAL A 36 -29.41 -14.09 40.33
C VAL A 36 -30.53 -15.12 40.23
N SER A 37 -30.23 -16.31 39.71
CA SER A 37 -31.20 -17.41 39.60
C SER A 37 -31.61 -18.01 40.95
N HIS A 38 -30.71 -17.97 41.95
CA HIS A 38 -30.97 -18.54 43.26
C HIS A 38 -31.90 -17.65 44.09
N SER A 39 -31.46 -16.44 44.44
CA SER A 39 -32.19 -15.59 45.40
C SER A 39 -32.13 -14.09 45.11
N ALA A 40 -31.21 -13.59 44.28
CA ALA A 40 -31.06 -12.15 44.10
C ALA A 40 -32.25 -11.51 43.34
N GLY A 41 -32.82 -12.25 42.37
CA GLY A 41 -34.01 -11.85 41.60
C GLY A 41 -33.77 -10.74 40.57
N TYR A 42 -34.68 -10.61 39.59
CA TYR A 42 -34.55 -9.63 38.48
C TYR A 42 -35.90 -9.09 37.96
N SER A 43 -36.99 -9.22 38.73
CA SER A 43 -38.40 -9.06 38.31
C SER A 43 -38.86 -7.63 37.93
N ALA A 44 -37.97 -6.78 37.44
CA ALA A 44 -38.27 -5.43 36.94
C ALA A 44 -37.67 -5.24 35.54
N SER A 45 -38.20 -4.30 34.74
CA SER A 45 -37.73 -4.00 33.38
C SER A 45 -36.21 -3.78 33.30
N TYR A 46 -35.64 -3.07 34.27
CA TYR A 46 -34.19 -2.86 34.36
C TYR A 46 -33.41 -4.10 34.82
N GLY A 47 -34.05 -5.00 35.59
CA GLY A 47 -33.48 -6.31 35.94
C GLY A 47 -33.41 -7.24 34.74
N HIS A 48 -34.42 -7.23 33.86
CA HIS A 48 -34.38 -7.94 32.58
C HIS A 48 -33.25 -7.46 31.68
N PHE A 49 -32.97 -6.15 31.63
CA PHE A 49 -31.82 -5.61 30.92
C PHE A 49 -30.49 -6.12 31.49
N CYS A 50 -30.31 -6.10 32.81
CA CYS A 50 -29.08 -6.64 33.43
C CYS A 50 -28.90 -8.13 33.16
N MET A 51 -29.98 -8.92 33.23
CA MET A 51 -29.93 -10.34 32.88
C MET A 51 -29.58 -10.57 31.42
N PHE A 52 -30.17 -9.80 30.50
CA PHE A 52 -29.82 -9.86 29.07
C PHE A 52 -28.33 -9.57 28.87
N VAL A 53 -27.79 -8.54 29.50
CA VAL A 53 -26.37 -8.19 29.42
C VAL A 53 -25.49 -9.37 29.85
N TRP A 54 -25.72 -9.93 31.05
CA TRP A 54 -24.89 -11.00 31.58
C TRP A 54 -24.97 -12.27 30.72
N CYS A 55 -26.18 -12.67 30.29
CA CYS A 55 -26.37 -13.86 29.45
C CYS A 55 -25.79 -13.68 28.04
N PHE A 56 -26.03 -12.52 27.40
CA PHE A 56 -25.53 -12.23 26.05
C PHE A 56 -24.00 -12.22 26.01
N CYS A 57 -23.37 -11.50 26.94
CA CYS A 57 -21.92 -11.44 27.02
C CYS A 57 -21.32 -12.82 27.34
N PHE A 58 -21.88 -13.57 28.28
CA PHE A 58 -21.44 -14.93 28.57
C PHE A 58 -21.52 -15.85 27.35
N ALA A 59 -22.65 -15.85 26.63
CA ALA A 59 -22.87 -16.71 25.48
C ALA A 59 -21.89 -16.41 24.34
N VAL A 60 -21.69 -15.14 24.00
CA VAL A 60 -20.75 -14.75 22.93
C VAL A 60 -19.31 -15.02 23.33
N THR A 61 -18.91 -14.75 24.59
CA THR A 61 -17.58 -15.11 25.09
C THR A 61 -17.34 -16.61 25.06
N LEU A 62 -18.35 -17.42 25.38
CA LEU A 62 -18.26 -18.89 25.30
C LEU A 62 -18.04 -19.34 23.85
N ILE A 63 -18.77 -18.75 22.90
CA ILE A 63 -18.61 -19.02 21.46
C ILE A 63 -17.20 -18.63 20.99
N VAL A 64 -16.74 -17.41 21.33
CA VAL A 64 -15.39 -16.92 20.96
C VAL A 64 -14.32 -17.84 21.53
N PHE A 65 -14.39 -18.17 22.81
CA PHE A 65 -13.44 -19.06 23.48
C PHE A 65 -13.42 -20.47 22.86
N THR A 66 -14.59 -21.03 22.54
CA THR A 66 -14.70 -22.34 21.89
C THR A 66 -14.12 -22.33 20.48
N LEU A 67 -14.41 -21.29 19.68
CA LEU A 67 -13.90 -21.15 18.32
C LEU A 67 -12.38 -20.91 18.28
N ASP A 68 -11.80 -20.28 19.30
CA ASP A 68 -10.36 -20.08 19.40
C ASP A 68 -9.61 -21.34 19.86
N ILE A 69 -10.19 -22.13 20.76
CA ILE A 69 -9.62 -23.42 21.16
C ILE A 69 -9.62 -24.41 19.99
N THR A 70 -10.70 -24.42 19.22
CA THR A 70 -10.92 -25.35 18.10
C THR A 70 -10.31 -24.88 16.77
N ARG A 71 -9.79 -23.64 16.70
CA ARG A 71 -9.28 -22.96 15.48
C ARG A 71 -10.28 -22.88 14.33
N LEU A 72 -11.57 -23.08 14.59
CA LEU A 72 -12.65 -23.04 13.59
C LEU A 72 -13.00 -21.62 13.14
N HIS A 73 -12.47 -20.58 13.80
CA HIS A 73 -12.67 -19.19 13.39
C HIS A 73 -12.18 -18.89 11.96
N THR A 74 -11.23 -19.67 11.44
CA THR A 74 -10.70 -19.53 10.07
C THR A 74 -11.74 -19.83 8.98
N CYS A 75 -12.83 -20.52 9.31
CA CYS A 75 -13.93 -20.84 8.39
C CYS A 75 -15.04 -19.77 8.37
N MET A 76 -14.98 -18.77 9.25
CA MET A 76 -16.03 -17.76 9.37
C MET A 76 -15.83 -16.64 8.34
N PRO A 77 -16.88 -16.19 7.63
CA PRO A 77 -16.80 -15.12 6.64
C PRO A 77 -16.78 -13.71 7.29
N ILE A 78 -16.09 -13.55 8.42
CA ILE A 78 -16.03 -12.35 9.25
C ILE A 78 -14.57 -12.06 9.61
N SER A 79 -14.20 -10.80 9.78
CA SER A 79 -12.88 -10.45 10.30
C SER A 79 -12.82 -10.74 11.80
N TRP A 80 -12.25 -11.90 12.15
CA TRP A 80 -12.22 -12.42 13.52
C TRP A 80 -11.57 -11.46 14.53
N ASP A 81 -10.43 -10.88 14.16
CA ASP A 81 -9.71 -9.92 15.01
C ASP A 81 -10.54 -8.65 15.25
N ASN A 82 -11.19 -8.11 14.21
CA ASN A 82 -12.04 -6.93 14.36
C ASN A 82 -13.31 -7.23 15.16
N PHE A 83 -13.87 -8.43 14.99
CA PHE A 83 -15.06 -8.88 15.71
C PHE A 83 -14.80 -9.01 17.21
N THR A 84 -13.74 -9.73 17.60
CA THR A 84 -13.41 -9.99 19.00
C THR A 84 -13.09 -8.70 19.76
N VAL A 85 -12.34 -7.79 19.16
CA VAL A 85 -12.06 -6.47 19.73
C VAL A 85 -13.33 -5.63 19.92
N ALA A 86 -14.16 -5.53 18.88
CA ALA A 86 -15.39 -4.75 18.94
C ALA A 86 -16.37 -5.32 19.99
N PHE A 87 -16.47 -6.64 20.07
CA PHE A 87 -17.29 -7.32 21.07
C PHE A 87 -16.75 -7.11 22.49
N ALA A 88 -15.46 -7.27 22.73
CA ALA A 88 -14.87 -7.07 24.05
C ALA A 88 -15.10 -5.62 24.56
N MET A 89 -15.01 -4.64 23.65
CA MET A 89 -15.31 -3.24 23.98
C MET A 89 -16.79 -3.05 24.33
N LEU A 90 -17.70 -3.61 23.54
CA LEU A 90 -19.14 -3.57 23.80
C LEU A 90 -19.49 -4.24 25.14
N ALA A 91 -18.93 -5.43 25.41
CA ALA A 91 -19.15 -6.18 26.64
C ALA A 91 -18.64 -5.42 27.87
N THR A 92 -17.47 -4.77 27.78
CA THR A 92 -16.95 -3.90 28.84
C THR A 92 -17.96 -2.80 29.21
N LEU A 93 -18.49 -2.10 28.20
CA LEU A 93 -19.46 -1.02 28.40
C LEU A 93 -20.78 -1.53 28.98
N MET A 94 -21.30 -2.65 28.46
CA MET A 94 -22.52 -3.27 28.96
C MET A 94 -22.39 -3.69 30.43
N TYR A 95 -21.26 -4.28 30.84
CA TYR A 95 -21.00 -4.66 32.23
C TYR A 95 -20.86 -3.45 33.15
N ILE A 96 -20.21 -2.37 32.71
CA ILE A 96 -20.17 -1.12 33.48
C ILE A 96 -21.60 -0.62 33.71
N THR A 97 -22.43 -0.58 32.67
CA THR A 97 -23.82 -0.13 32.80
C THR A 97 -24.64 -1.05 33.71
N ALA A 98 -24.56 -2.38 33.55
CA ALA A 98 -25.27 -3.32 34.41
C ALA A 98 -24.84 -3.20 35.89
N SER A 99 -23.55 -2.96 36.15
CA SER A 99 -23.00 -2.78 37.50
C SER A 99 -23.45 -1.50 38.18
N VAL A 100 -23.89 -0.50 37.42
CA VAL A 100 -24.49 0.74 37.95
C VAL A 100 -26.01 0.61 38.04
N VAL A 101 -26.67 0.06 37.02
CA VAL A 101 -28.13 -0.02 36.95
C VAL A 101 -28.69 -0.99 37.99
N TYR A 102 -28.11 -2.19 38.13
CA TYR A 102 -28.62 -3.19 39.06
C TYR A 102 -28.70 -2.70 40.52
N PRO A 103 -27.63 -2.14 41.13
CA PRO A 103 -27.70 -1.66 42.50
C PRO A 103 -28.67 -0.49 42.68
N VAL A 104 -28.76 0.44 41.71
CA VAL A 104 -29.65 1.62 41.80
C VAL A 104 -31.12 1.22 41.94
N TYR A 105 -31.54 0.11 41.34
CA TYR A 105 -32.94 -0.33 41.37
C TYR A 105 -33.23 -1.44 42.39
N PHE A 106 -32.23 -2.26 42.75
CA PHE A 106 -32.44 -3.44 43.59
C PHE A 106 -31.82 -3.37 44.99
N LEU A 107 -30.87 -2.46 45.25
CA LEU A 107 -30.36 -2.22 46.61
C LEU A 107 -31.19 -1.11 47.27
N GLN A 108 -31.96 -1.50 48.29
CA GLN A 108 -32.63 -0.57 49.20
C GLN A 108 -31.72 -0.27 50.41
N THR A 109 -31.85 0.92 50.97
CA THR A 109 -31.04 1.41 52.11
C THR A 109 -31.49 0.87 53.47
N GLU A 110 -32.69 0.27 53.56
CA GLU A 110 -33.26 -0.23 54.82
C GLU A 110 -33.46 -1.75 54.71
N CYS A 111 -32.89 -2.50 55.67
CA CYS A 111 -33.04 -3.95 55.78
C CYS A 111 -34.03 -4.27 56.90
N PRO A 112 -35.32 -4.53 56.64
CA PRO A 112 -36.20 -5.12 57.63
C PRO A 112 -35.77 -6.58 57.89
N ASP A 113 -35.84 -7.03 59.14
CA ASP A 113 -35.23 -8.28 59.65
C ASP A 113 -35.58 -9.57 58.85
N GLU A 114 -36.68 -9.58 58.08
CA GLU A 114 -37.00 -10.63 57.10
C GLU A 114 -36.63 -10.19 55.67
N GLY A 115 -35.38 -10.45 55.24
CA GLY A 115 -34.95 -10.20 53.85
C GLY A 115 -33.46 -9.93 53.62
N CYS A 116 -32.66 -9.84 54.67
CA CYS A 116 -31.24 -9.46 54.54
C CYS A 116 -30.38 -10.47 53.77
N GLU A 117 -30.73 -11.76 53.73
CA GLU A 117 -30.02 -12.73 52.88
C GLU A 117 -30.14 -12.39 51.39
N VAL A 118 -31.32 -11.99 50.92
CA VAL A 118 -31.55 -11.57 49.52
C VAL A 118 -30.72 -10.32 49.20
N GLN A 119 -30.58 -9.41 50.15
CA GLN A 119 -29.73 -8.22 50.00
C GLN A 119 -28.25 -8.59 49.85
N MET A 120 -27.75 -9.55 50.64
CA MET A 120 -26.37 -10.05 50.50
C MET A 120 -26.11 -10.67 49.12
N TYR A 121 -27.07 -11.45 48.59
CA TYR A 121 -26.97 -11.97 47.23
C TYR A 121 -26.97 -10.85 46.17
N ARG A 122 -27.77 -9.79 46.35
CA ARG A 122 -27.76 -8.62 45.43
C ARG A 122 -26.46 -7.82 45.51
N ILE A 123 -25.88 -7.67 46.69
CA ILE A 123 -24.55 -7.05 46.88
C ILE A 123 -23.50 -7.90 46.17
N ALA A 124 -23.51 -9.23 46.38
CA ALA A 124 -22.57 -10.15 45.73
C ALA A 124 -22.67 -10.09 44.19
N VAL A 125 -23.88 -10.06 43.63
CA VAL A 125 -24.10 -9.87 42.19
C VAL A 125 -23.50 -8.55 41.69
N THR A 126 -23.70 -7.46 42.43
CA THR A 126 -23.16 -6.14 42.07
C THR A 126 -21.64 -6.14 42.09
N VAL A 127 -21.02 -6.74 43.12
CA VAL A 127 -19.56 -6.85 43.23
C VAL A 127 -19.01 -7.74 42.12
N CYS A 128 -19.58 -8.92 41.88
CA CYS A 128 -19.14 -9.82 40.82
C CYS A 128 -19.29 -9.18 39.44
N SER A 129 -20.40 -8.48 39.16
CA SER A 129 -20.60 -7.73 37.92
C SER A 129 -19.54 -6.63 37.77
N SER A 130 -19.25 -5.90 38.84
CA SER A 130 -18.22 -4.85 38.84
C SER A 130 -16.82 -5.43 38.61
N VAL A 131 -16.50 -6.58 39.20
CA VAL A 131 -15.21 -7.26 38.99
C VAL A 131 -15.11 -7.82 37.57
N CYS A 132 -16.21 -8.27 36.99
CA CYS A 132 -16.23 -8.83 35.63
C CYS A 132 -15.94 -7.79 34.54
N CYS A 133 -16.10 -6.50 34.81
CA CYS A 133 -15.73 -5.46 33.84
C CYS A 133 -14.20 -5.42 33.58
N PHE A 134 -13.36 -5.77 34.57
CA PHE A 134 -11.91 -5.71 34.44
C PHE A 134 -11.37 -6.75 33.44
N PRO A 135 -11.74 -8.05 33.49
CA PRO A 135 -11.34 -9.02 32.47
C PRO A 135 -11.72 -8.62 31.04
N TYR A 136 -12.90 -8.04 30.80
CA TYR A 136 -13.26 -7.52 29.46
C TYR A 136 -12.41 -6.30 29.08
N GLY A 137 -12.15 -5.38 30.01
CA GLY A 137 -11.25 -4.25 29.77
C GLY A 137 -9.80 -4.66 29.50
N ILE A 138 -9.31 -5.71 30.18
CA ILE A 138 -7.99 -6.31 29.94
C ILE A 138 -7.94 -6.90 28.53
N GLU A 139 -8.98 -7.60 28.08
CA GLU A 139 -9.06 -8.10 26.71
C GLU A 139 -8.95 -6.97 25.69
N VAL A 140 -9.67 -5.86 25.87
CA VAL A 140 -9.54 -4.66 25.00
C VAL A 140 -8.11 -4.12 25.02
N PHE A 141 -7.46 -4.04 26.18
CA PHE A 141 -6.10 -3.56 26.30
C PHE A 141 -5.07 -4.46 25.61
N LEU A 142 -5.19 -5.78 25.79
CA LEU A 142 -4.31 -6.77 25.19
C LEU A 142 -4.46 -6.86 23.68
N THR A 143 -5.66 -6.60 23.17
CA THR A 143 -5.97 -6.64 21.73
C THR A 143 -5.81 -5.30 21.02
N ARG A 144 -5.56 -4.21 21.76
CA ARG A 144 -5.31 -2.88 21.22
C ARG A 144 -4.04 -2.85 20.38
N ALA A 145 -4.09 -2.11 19.27
CA ALA A 145 -2.95 -1.89 18.42
C ALA A 145 -1.80 -1.18 19.14
N LYS A 146 -0.62 -1.78 19.13
CA LYS A 146 0.63 -1.13 19.55
C LYS A 146 1.14 -0.25 18.40
N PRO A 147 1.79 0.90 18.68
CA PRO A 147 2.42 1.71 17.65
C PRO A 147 3.37 0.86 16.80
N GLY A 148 3.15 0.82 15.48
CA GLY A 148 3.99 0.06 14.53
C GLY A 148 3.53 -1.35 14.16
N ALA A 149 2.43 -1.87 14.74
CA ALA A 149 1.84 -3.15 14.34
C ALA A 149 0.71 -2.95 13.30
N VAL A 150 0.69 -3.77 12.24
CA VAL A 150 -0.42 -3.80 11.27
C VAL A 150 -1.56 -4.62 11.87
N VAL A 151 -2.59 -3.95 12.38
CA VAL A 151 -3.73 -4.56 13.06
C VAL A 151 -5.03 -3.99 12.50
N GLY A 152 -6.13 -4.72 12.64
CA GLY A 152 -7.44 -4.33 12.11
C GLY A 152 -7.92 -2.97 12.65
N TYR A 153 -8.74 -2.26 11.87
CA TYR A 153 -9.25 -0.92 12.22
C TYR A 153 -9.91 -0.87 13.62
N MET A 154 -10.60 -1.94 14.05
CA MET A 154 -11.23 -1.99 15.37
C MET A 154 -10.24 -2.04 16.53
N ALA A 155 -9.00 -2.47 16.30
CA ALA A 155 -7.93 -2.42 17.30
C ALA A 155 -7.33 -1.01 17.47
N THR A 156 -7.70 -0.06 16.62
CA THR A 156 -7.26 1.34 16.75
C THR A 156 -8.11 2.11 17.76
N VAL A 157 -7.57 3.22 18.27
CA VAL A 157 -8.31 4.10 19.20
C VAL A 157 -9.58 4.67 18.57
N SER A 158 -9.53 5.07 17.29
CA SER A 158 -10.71 5.57 16.57
C SER A 158 -11.77 4.49 16.42
N GLY A 159 -11.37 3.27 16.04
CA GLY A 159 -12.29 2.12 15.95
C GLY A 159 -13.00 1.82 17.27
N LEU A 160 -12.25 1.76 18.39
CA LEU A 160 -12.83 1.58 19.72
C LEU A 160 -13.78 2.72 20.10
N LEU A 161 -13.43 3.97 19.79
CA LEU A 161 -14.30 5.13 20.03
C LEU A 161 -15.62 5.03 19.27
N LYS A 162 -15.67 4.44 18.07
CA LYS A 162 -16.94 4.20 17.36
C LYS A 162 -17.90 3.29 18.13
N VAL A 163 -17.36 2.25 18.78
CA VAL A 163 -18.17 1.36 19.62
C VAL A 163 -18.71 2.11 20.84
N VAL A 164 -17.88 2.95 21.48
CA VAL A 164 -18.33 3.80 22.61
C VAL A 164 -19.41 4.79 22.17
N GLN A 165 -19.22 5.49 21.04
CA GLN A 165 -20.18 6.46 20.51
C GLN A 165 -21.54 5.81 20.21
N ALA A 166 -21.54 4.62 19.61
CA ALA A 166 -22.77 3.87 19.35
C ALA A 166 -23.45 3.47 20.65
N PHE A 167 -22.69 3.01 21.65
CA PHE A 167 -23.23 2.63 22.96
C PHE A 167 -23.84 3.82 23.72
N VAL A 168 -23.15 4.97 23.73
CA VAL A 168 -23.68 6.21 24.33
C VAL A 168 -24.96 6.65 23.64
N ALA A 169 -25.06 6.53 22.31
CA ALA A 169 -26.29 6.81 21.59
C ALA A 169 -27.43 5.85 22.01
N CYS A 170 -27.15 4.57 22.27
CA CYS A 170 -28.16 3.65 22.83
C CYS A 170 -28.68 4.10 24.20
N ILE A 171 -27.82 4.66 25.06
CA ILE A 171 -28.25 5.23 26.36
C ILE A 171 -29.19 6.43 26.12
N ILE A 172 -28.86 7.30 25.17
CA ILE A 172 -29.72 8.43 24.79
C ILE A 172 -31.09 7.94 24.30
N PHE A 173 -31.14 6.92 23.43
CA PHE A 173 -32.41 6.35 22.97
C PHE A 173 -33.21 5.70 24.10
N GLY A 174 -32.53 5.02 25.04
CA GLY A 174 -33.17 4.46 26.23
C GLY A 174 -33.83 5.53 27.10
N ALA A 175 -33.16 6.68 27.30
CA ALA A 175 -33.72 7.82 28.02
C ALA A 175 -34.85 8.50 27.24
N LEU A 176 -34.74 8.59 25.92
CA LEU A 176 -35.79 9.14 25.06
C LEU A 176 -37.07 8.32 25.11
N ALA A 177 -36.95 6.99 25.16
CA ALA A 177 -38.06 6.05 25.23
C ALA A 177 -38.82 6.10 26.59
N ASN A 178 -38.21 6.64 27.64
CA ASN A 178 -38.78 6.70 28.99
C ASN A 178 -39.34 8.10 29.30
N ASP A 179 -40.47 8.45 28.67
CA ASP A 179 -41.26 9.67 28.88
C ASP A 179 -40.45 10.99 28.89
N SER A 180 -39.60 11.18 27.88
CA SER A 180 -38.79 12.39 27.73
C SER A 180 -39.53 13.60 27.11
N GLU A 181 -40.79 13.43 26.71
CA GLU A 181 -41.66 14.50 26.19
C GLU A 181 -41.08 15.29 25.00
N TYR A 182 -40.16 14.70 24.23
CA TYR A 182 -39.45 15.38 23.14
C TYR A 182 -40.33 15.77 21.94
N THR A 183 -41.57 15.29 21.88
CA THR A 183 -42.50 15.57 20.78
C THR A 183 -43.16 16.95 20.88
N LEU A 184 -43.10 17.62 22.04
CA LEU A 184 -43.76 18.90 22.29
C LEU A 184 -43.28 20.06 21.40
N TYR A 185 -42.00 20.06 21.01
CA TYR A 185 -41.42 21.11 20.19
C TYR A 185 -40.64 20.51 19.01
N ILE A 186 -40.56 21.25 17.90
CA ILE A 186 -39.82 20.82 16.70
C ILE A 186 -38.31 20.71 16.99
N ALA A 187 -37.78 21.53 17.90
CA ALA A 187 -36.35 21.58 18.22
C ALA A 187 -35.80 20.29 18.87
N PRO A 188 -36.41 19.71 19.92
CA PRO A 188 -36.04 18.38 20.42
C PRO A 188 -36.25 17.25 19.39
N GLN A 189 -37.26 17.34 18.51
CA GLN A 189 -37.42 16.38 17.42
C GLN A 189 -36.23 16.39 16.44
N TYR A 190 -35.70 17.58 16.12
CA TYR A 190 -34.45 17.69 15.34
C TYR A 190 -33.27 17.01 16.05
N CYS A 191 -33.14 17.15 17.38
CA CYS A 191 -32.10 16.46 18.13
C CYS A 191 -32.20 14.94 17.99
N VAL A 192 -33.42 14.39 18.05
CA VAL A 192 -33.64 12.95 17.84
C VAL A 192 -33.23 12.51 16.44
N VAL A 193 -33.55 13.28 15.40
CA VAL A 193 -33.12 12.99 14.01
C VAL A 193 -31.60 12.96 13.89
N VAL A 194 -30.91 13.91 14.53
CA VAL A 194 -29.44 13.95 14.56
C VAL A 194 -28.88 12.70 15.26
N TYR A 195 -29.42 12.33 16.42
CA TYR A 195 -28.98 11.13 17.13
C TYR A 195 -29.16 9.87 16.27
N SER A 196 -30.32 9.74 15.61
CA SER A 196 -30.61 8.60 14.72
C SER A 196 -29.68 8.55 13.52
N LEU A 197 -29.45 9.66 12.83
CA LEU A 197 -28.57 9.73 11.66
C LEU A 197 -27.14 9.30 12.03
N CYS A 198 -26.57 9.91 13.07
CA CYS A 198 -25.21 9.60 13.51
C CYS A 198 -25.11 8.15 14.04
N PHE A 199 -26.10 7.68 14.80
CA PHE A 199 -26.11 6.30 15.27
C PHE A 199 -26.10 5.31 14.10
N SER A 200 -26.99 5.48 13.11
CA SER A 200 -27.06 4.59 11.95
C SER A 200 -25.75 4.53 11.17
N ILE A 201 -25.12 5.69 10.91
CA ILE A 201 -23.85 5.73 10.17
C ILE A 201 -22.73 5.08 10.99
N THR A 202 -22.64 5.35 12.29
CA THR A 202 -21.63 4.73 13.17
C THR A 202 -21.81 3.21 13.23
N VAL A 203 -23.03 2.71 13.31
CA VAL A 203 -23.33 1.26 13.26
C VAL A 203 -22.93 0.65 11.91
N ILE A 204 -23.22 1.33 10.79
CA ILE A 204 -22.81 0.87 9.45
C ILE A 204 -21.28 0.78 9.36
N VAL A 205 -20.55 1.78 9.89
CA VAL A 205 -19.08 1.77 9.92
C VAL A 205 -18.56 0.57 10.71
N VAL A 206 -19.15 0.27 11.87
CA VAL A 206 -18.79 -0.89 12.70
C VAL A 206 -19.10 -2.22 11.99
N ILE A 207 -20.27 -2.35 11.36
CA ILE A 207 -20.66 -3.57 10.65
C ILE A 207 -19.76 -3.83 9.44
N LEU A 208 -19.43 -2.81 8.64
CA LEU A 208 -18.58 -2.95 7.46
C LEU A 208 -17.17 -3.39 7.81
N THR A 209 -16.64 -2.91 8.94
CA THR A 209 -15.29 -3.26 9.43
C THR A 209 -15.25 -4.65 10.04
N VAL A 210 -16.23 -5.01 10.86
CA VAL A 210 -16.35 -6.38 11.41
C VAL A 210 -16.55 -7.41 10.29
N SER A 211 -17.40 -7.10 9.29
CA SER A 211 -17.66 -7.99 8.15
C SER A 211 -16.50 -8.09 7.16
N GLY A 212 -15.44 -7.29 7.31
CA GLY A 212 -14.32 -7.24 6.37
C GLY A 212 -14.68 -6.73 4.96
N ARG A 213 -15.82 -6.04 4.81
CA ARG A 213 -16.36 -5.56 3.52
C ARG A 213 -16.10 -4.07 3.28
N THR A 214 -15.03 -3.52 3.86
CA THR A 214 -14.68 -2.09 3.71
C THR A 214 -14.39 -1.69 2.27
N SER A 215 -13.99 -2.63 1.42
CA SER A 215 -13.77 -2.46 -0.03
C SER A 215 -15.05 -2.43 -0.87
N ALA A 216 -16.23 -2.73 -0.30
CA ALA A 216 -17.50 -2.65 -1.01
C ALA A 216 -17.93 -1.20 -1.29
N LEU A 217 -17.36 -0.24 -0.56
CA LEU A 217 -17.61 1.18 -0.77
C LEU A 217 -16.80 1.67 -1.98
N ARG A 218 -17.48 2.38 -2.89
CA ARG A 218 -16.90 2.94 -4.12
C ARG A 218 -15.92 4.09 -3.86
N PHE A 219 -15.72 4.47 -2.59
CA PHE A 219 -14.89 5.56 -2.11
C PHE A 219 -13.95 5.08 -0.98
N PRO A 220 -12.79 5.74 -0.76
CA PRO A 220 -11.83 5.34 0.28
C PRO A 220 -12.45 5.43 1.69
N PHE A 221 -12.55 4.28 2.35
CA PHE A 221 -13.17 4.09 3.67
C PHE A 221 -12.65 5.08 4.72
N ASP A 222 -11.33 5.27 4.81
CA ASP A 222 -10.70 6.16 5.80
C ASP A 222 -11.04 7.65 5.58
N ARG A 223 -11.37 8.04 4.34
CA ARG A 223 -11.85 9.40 4.06
C ARG A 223 -13.29 9.58 4.48
N PHE A 224 -14.11 8.59 4.19
CA PHE A 224 -15.51 8.61 4.59
C PHE A 224 -15.66 8.70 6.11
N VAL A 225 -14.94 7.86 6.86
CA VAL A 225 -15.03 7.88 8.34
C VAL A 225 -14.67 9.24 8.90
N VAL A 226 -13.58 9.87 8.46
CA VAL A 226 -13.17 11.20 8.94
C VAL A 226 -14.17 12.29 8.59
N VAL A 227 -14.63 12.31 7.33
CA VAL A 227 -15.59 13.32 6.85
C VAL A 227 -16.91 13.20 7.64
N TYR A 228 -17.40 11.98 7.82
CA TYR A 228 -18.56 11.73 8.64
C TYR A 228 -18.33 12.15 10.10
N THR A 229 -17.21 11.77 10.73
CA THR A 229 -16.91 12.17 12.12
C THR A 229 -16.91 13.69 12.27
N PHE A 230 -16.36 14.43 11.29
CA PHE A 230 -16.41 15.89 11.29
C PHE A 230 -17.84 16.43 11.26
N PHE A 231 -18.69 15.92 10.36
CA PHE A 231 -20.10 16.30 10.33
C PHE A 231 -20.83 15.93 11.63
N ALA A 232 -20.54 14.74 12.19
CA ALA A 232 -21.13 14.29 13.44
C ALA A 232 -20.78 15.22 14.61
N VAL A 233 -19.56 15.76 14.68
CA VAL A 233 -19.18 16.77 15.70
C VAL A 233 -20.05 18.02 15.58
N ILE A 234 -20.22 18.56 14.37
CA ILE A 234 -21.04 19.77 14.14
C ILE A 234 -22.50 19.51 14.52
N LEU A 235 -23.05 18.37 14.09
CA LEU A 235 -24.41 17.99 14.39
C LEU A 235 -24.61 17.81 15.90
N TYR A 236 -23.72 17.08 16.59
CA TYR A 236 -23.80 16.90 18.03
C TYR A 236 -23.62 18.20 18.81
N LEU A 237 -22.74 19.11 18.35
CA LEU A 237 -22.59 20.44 18.93
C LEU A 237 -23.92 21.22 18.85
N SER A 238 -24.62 21.15 17.71
CA SER A 238 -25.94 21.77 17.57
C SER A 238 -26.94 21.18 18.58
N THR A 239 -26.97 19.86 18.75
CA THR A 239 -27.88 19.21 19.71
C THR A 239 -27.53 19.48 21.17
N ALA A 240 -26.24 19.59 21.49
CA ALA A 240 -25.74 19.89 22.83
C ALA A 240 -26.16 21.29 23.29
N LEU A 241 -26.40 22.21 22.36
CA LEU A 241 -26.96 23.54 22.63
C LEU A 241 -28.49 23.54 22.63
N ILE A 242 -29.11 22.94 21.62
CA ILE A 242 -30.57 22.98 21.44
C ILE A 242 -31.29 22.21 22.55
N TRP A 243 -30.82 21.01 22.91
CA TRP A 243 -31.53 20.16 23.86
C TRP A 243 -31.69 20.80 25.25
N PRO A 244 -30.62 21.35 25.88
CA PRO A 244 -30.76 22.00 27.19
C PRO A 244 -31.64 23.25 27.15
N ILE A 245 -31.58 24.06 26.08
CA ILE A 245 -32.39 25.26 25.93
C ILE A 245 -33.88 24.91 25.94
N PHE A 246 -34.29 23.88 25.21
CA PHE A 246 -35.72 23.51 25.15
C PHE A 246 -36.17 22.60 26.31
N SER A 247 -35.25 22.09 27.12
CA SER A 247 -35.57 21.20 28.25
C SER A 247 -35.54 21.90 29.61
N PHE A 248 -34.64 22.88 29.80
CA PHE A 248 -34.36 23.48 31.11
C PHE A 248 -34.47 25.00 31.13
N ASP A 249 -34.68 25.68 30.00
CA ASP A 249 -34.91 27.13 30.02
C ASP A 249 -36.29 27.47 30.58
N LYS A 250 -36.39 28.55 31.35
CA LYS A 250 -37.64 29.00 31.99
C LYS A 250 -38.78 29.23 31.00
N LYS A 251 -38.49 29.48 29.72
CA LYS A 251 -39.49 29.73 28.67
C LYS A 251 -40.11 28.44 28.11
N TYR A 252 -39.38 27.33 28.12
CA TYR A 252 -39.77 26.09 27.42
C TYR A 252 -39.85 24.86 28.34
N GLY A 253 -39.25 24.90 29.53
CA GLY A 253 -39.19 23.78 30.46
C GLY A 253 -38.95 24.19 31.92
N ASN A 254 -38.60 23.20 32.75
CA ASN A 254 -38.40 23.39 34.19
C ASN A 254 -36.90 23.39 34.54
N THR A 255 -36.44 24.48 35.14
CA THR A 255 -35.03 24.65 35.56
C THR A 255 -34.61 23.70 36.68
N THR A 256 -35.56 23.26 37.50
CA THR A 256 -35.32 22.41 38.68
C THR A 256 -36.16 21.15 38.63
N ARG A 257 -35.64 20.08 39.23
CA ARG A 257 -36.36 18.81 39.39
C ARG A 257 -37.60 19.05 40.26
N PRO A 258 -38.82 18.70 39.81
CA PRO A 258 -40.03 18.82 40.61
C PRO A 258 -39.94 17.98 41.90
N GLU A 259 -40.51 18.48 43.00
CA GLU A 259 -40.47 17.81 44.31
C GLU A 259 -41.27 16.49 44.34
N ASP A 260 -42.35 16.41 43.55
CA ASP A 260 -43.26 15.24 43.49
C ASP A 260 -42.76 14.08 42.60
N CYS A 261 -41.46 14.04 42.27
CA CYS A 261 -40.93 13.07 41.30
C CYS A 261 -40.30 11.83 41.96
N PRO A 262 -40.89 10.62 41.82
CA PRO A 262 -40.33 9.38 42.35
C PRO A 262 -38.98 9.05 41.69
N ARG A 263 -38.04 8.49 42.48
CA ARG A 263 -36.70 8.10 41.99
C ARG A 263 -36.84 7.09 40.83
N GLY A 264 -36.20 7.39 39.69
CA GLY A 264 -36.12 6.48 38.54
C GLY A 264 -37.32 6.50 37.57
N ARG A 265 -38.35 7.32 37.82
CA ARG A 265 -39.54 7.44 36.93
C ARG A 265 -39.90 8.89 36.60
N CYS A 266 -38.98 9.83 36.79
CA CYS A 266 -39.24 11.25 36.52
C CYS A 266 -38.86 11.62 35.07
N PRO A 267 -39.77 12.24 34.29
CA PRO A 267 -39.45 12.80 32.97
C PRO A 267 -38.27 13.77 32.97
N TRP A 268 -38.11 14.54 34.06
CA TRP A 268 -36.99 15.46 34.24
C TRP A 268 -35.65 14.73 34.30
N ASP A 269 -35.59 13.58 35.00
CA ASP A 269 -34.39 12.75 35.09
C ASP A 269 -34.01 12.21 33.69
N SER A 270 -34.99 11.78 32.88
CA SER A 270 -34.76 11.38 31.48
C SER A 270 -34.21 12.51 30.61
N LYS A 271 -34.76 13.74 30.72
CA LYS A 271 -34.26 14.93 29.99
C LYS A 271 -32.82 15.28 30.39
N LEU A 272 -32.47 15.12 31.66
CA LEU A 272 -31.11 15.34 32.18
C LEU A 272 -30.13 14.29 31.63
N VAL A 273 -30.52 13.01 31.63
CA VAL A 273 -29.70 11.93 31.07
C VAL A 273 -29.42 12.20 29.59
N VAL A 274 -30.41 12.58 28.78
CA VAL A 274 -30.19 12.94 27.37
C VAL A 274 -29.22 14.11 27.25
N ALA A 275 -29.35 15.16 28.07
CA ALA A 275 -28.45 16.32 28.01
C ALA A 275 -27.00 15.96 28.35
N VAL A 276 -26.79 15.19 29.42
CA VAL A 276 -25.45 14.76 29.87
C VAL A 276 -24.81 13.87 28.80
N PHE A 277 -25.50 12.82 28.35
CA PHE A 277 -24.93 11.89 27.39
C PHE A 277 -24.79 12.48 25.98
N THR A 278 -25.58 13.51 25.62
CA THR A 278 -25.34 14.29 24.40
C THR A 278 -23.99 15.01 24.45
N ASN A 279 -23.67 15.65 25.58
CA ASN A 279 -22.38 16.31 25.77
C ASN A 279 -21.23 15.29 25.79
N VAL A 280 -21.40 14.17 26.48
CA VAL A 280 -20.42 13.07 26.46
C VAL A 280 -20.19 12.57 25.03
N ASN A 281 -21.24 12.33 24.26
CA ASN A 281 -21.10 11.85 22.88
C ASN A 281 -20.45 12.90 21.97
N MET A 282 -20.77 14.18 22.15
CA MET A 282 -20.11 15.28 21.45
C MET A 282 -18.60 15.28 21.71
N ILE A 283 -18.19 15.13 22.98
CA ILE A 283 -16.77 15.02 23.35
C ILE A 283 -16.15 13.78 22.70
N LEU A 284 -16.84 12.63 22.69
CA LEU A 284 -16.33 11.41 22.06
C LEU A 284 -16.15 11.55 20.55
N TYR A 285 -17.08 12.20 19.84
CA TYR A 285 -16.92 12.51 18.40
C TYR A 285 -15.77 13.50 18.17
N PHE A 286 -15.58 14.49 19.05
CA PHE A 286 -14.47 15.44 18.94
C PHE A 286 -13.12 14.75 19.18
N VAL A 287 -13.01 13.93 20.22
CA VAL A 287 -11.81 13.14 20.53
C VAL A 287 -11.50 12.17 19.40
N ASP A 288 -12.50 11.48 18.85
CA ASP A 288 -12.33 10.62 17.68
C ASP A 288 -11.87 11.40 16.45
N LEU A 289 -12.40 12.61 16.21
CA LEU A 289 -11.90 13.48 15.15
C LEU A 289 -10.42 13.82 15.36
N VAL A 290 -10.02 14.21 16.58
CA VAL A 290 -8.61 14.52 16.91
C VAL A 290 -7.71 13.30 16.70
N TYR A 291 -8.12 12.11 17.15
CA TYR A 291 -7.35 10.88 16.94
C TYR A 291 -7.30 10.46 15.48
N SER A 292 -8.41 10.58 14.75
CA SER A 292 -8.48 10.29 13.32
C SER A 292 -7.60 11.24 12.49
N GLN A 293 -7.52 12.51 12.91
CA GLN A 293 -6.61 13.49 12.33
C GLN A 293 -5.17 13.24 12.74
N ARG A 294 -4.87 12.84 14.00
CA ARG A 294 -3.52 12.47 14.42
C ARG A 294 -2.99 11.25 13.71
N ILE A 295 -3.82 10.25 13.40
CA ILE A 295 -3.42 9.12 12.55
C ILE A 295 -3.01 9.65 11.17
N ARG A 296 -3.72 10.64 10.62
CA ARG A 296 -3.32 11.30 9.37
C ARG A 296 -2.16 12.27 9.49
N PHE A 297 -1.98 13.00 10.58
CA PHE A 297 -0.82 13.88 10.76
C PHE A 297 0.44 13.08 11.07
N VAL A 298 0.33 11.92 11.72
CA VAL A 298 1.44 10.95 11.76
C VAL A 298 1.63 10.31 10.38
N SER A 299 0.57 10.08 9.59
CA SER A 299 0.68 9.63 8.18
C SER A 299 0.81 10.76 7.14
N SER A 300 1.00 12.01 7.56
CA SER A 300 1.13 13.20 6.68
C SER A 300 2.34 14.04 7.07
N SER A 301 2.84 13.88 8.30
CA SER A 301 4.22 14.18 8.71
C SER A 301 5.14 12.95 8.56
N ALA A 302 4.59 11.73 8.43
CA ALA A 302 5.20 10.67 7.64
C ALA A 302 4.55 10.73 6.26
N VAL A 303 5.09 11.59 5.39
CA VAL A 303 4.71 11.57 3.98
C VAL A 303 5.13 10.23 3.43
N SER A 304 4.18 9.30 3.30
CA SER A 304 4.33 8.17 2.39
C SER A 304 4.38 8.72 0.94
N PRO A 305 5.47 8.53 0.15
CA PRO A 305 5.56 8.80 -1.26
C PRO A 305 4.35 8.28 -2.01
N GLN A 306 3.76 7.13 -1.65
CA GLN A 306 2.63 6.60 -2.43
C GLN A 306 1.42 7.55 -2.52
N VAL A 307 1.25 8.52 -1.61
CA VAL A 307 0.18 9.53 -1.70
C VAL A 307 0.66 10.85 -2.31
N ALA A 308 1.94 11.20 -2.17
CA ALA A 308 2.54 12.34 -2.86
C ALA A 308 2.53 12.17 -4.40
N TYR A 309 2.59 10.93 -4.89
CA TYR A 309 2.42 10.62 -6.32
C TYR A 309 0.99 10.87 -6.83
N SER A 310 -0.03 10.85 -5.96
CA SER A 310 -1.43 11.12 -6.34
C SER A 310 -1.83 12.60 -6.25
N GLY A 311 -1.12 13.38 -5.43
CA GLY A 311 -1.29 14.82 -5.29
C GLY A 311 -0.63 15.59 -6.43
N LEU A 312 0.62 15.23 -6.77
CA LEU A 312 1.34 15.82 -7.89
C LEU A 312 0.71 15.45 -9.25
N GLN A 313 0.07 14.27 -9.36
CA GLN A 313 -0.76 13.90 -10.51
C GLN A 313 -2.08 14.69 -10.62
N ARG A 314 -2.53 15.39 -9.58
CA ARG A 314 -3.73 16.25 -9.65
C ARG A 314 -3.40 17.71 -9.91
N GLU A 315 -2.27 18.21 -9.44
CA GLU A 315 -1.82 19.57 -9.77
C GLU A 315 -1.19 19.65 -11.17
N LEU A 316 -0.64 18.55 -11.68
CA LEU A 316 -0.24 18.42 -13.10
C LEU A 316 -1.35 17.90 -14.02
N ALA A 317 -2.56 17.65 -13.50
CA ALA A 317 -3.74 17.33 -14.31
C ALA A 317 -4.32 18.60 -14.97
N GLY A 318 -3.52 19.22 -15.84
CA GLY A 318 -4.06 19.82 -17.05
C GLY A 318 -4.84 18.77 -17.86
N PRO A 319 -5.66 19.17 -18.84
CA PRO A 319 -6.65 18.29 -19.46
C PRO A 319 -6.00 16.99 -19.95
N ARG A 320 -6.46 15.85 -19.42
CA ARG A 320 -6.09 14.44 -19.73
C ARG A 320 -6.19 14.04 -21.22
N ARG A 321 -6.29 15.00 -22.13
CA ARG A 321 -6.51 14.81 -23.57
C ARG A 321 -5.20 14.64 -24.37
N LYS A 322 -4.04 15.15 -23.94
CA LYS A 322 -2.80 15.15 -24.76
C LYS A 322 -2.20 13.74 -25.01
N CYS A 323 -2.04 12.88 -23.99
CA CYS A 323 -1.45 11.52 -24.20
C CYS A 323 -2.32 10.56 -25.03
N SER A 324 -3.65 10.72 -25.04
CA SER A 324 -4.56 9.81 -25.78
C SER A 324 -4.36 9.80 -27.31
N ARG A 325 -3.66 10.81 -27.86
CA ARG A 325 -3.38 10.95 -29.29
C ARG A 325 -1.92 10.72 -29.67
N MET A 326 -1.04 10.35 -28.75
CA MET A 326 0.39 10.20 -28.99
C MET A 326 0.76 8.76 -29.38
N SER A 327 1.68 8.60 -30.32
CA SER A 327 2.29 7.31 -30.68
C SER A 327 3.74 7.21 -30.17
N VAL A 328 4.13 6.01 -29.72
CA VAL A 328 5.46 5.75 -29.17
C VAL A 328 6.21 4.73 -30.03
N GLY A 329 7.44 5.07 -30.38
CA GLY A 329 8.35 4.24 -31.17
C GLY A 329 9.50 3.71 -30.33
N PHE A 330 9.91 2.47 -30.57
CA PHE A 330 11.13 1.89 -30.02
C PHE A 330 12.05 1.43 -31.15
N ILE A 331 13.20 2.08 -31.29
CA ILE A 331 14.28 1.55 -32.11
C ILE A 331 15.13 0.64 -31.23
N GLY A 332 15.08 -0.66 -31.52
CA GLY A 332 15.56 -1.72 -30.65
C GLY A 332 14.41 -2.41 -29.91
N ALA A 333 14.37 -3.74 -29.99
CA ALA A 333 13.36 -4.57 -29.31
C ALA A 333 14.01 -5.42 -28.19
N GLY A 334 14.86 -4.79 -27.38
CA GLY A 334 15.55 -5.42 -26.26
C GLY A 334 14.70 -5.54 -24.99
N GLN A 335 15.35 -5.84 -23.87
CA GLN A 335 14.69 -5.93 -22.55
C GLN A 335 14.10 -4.60 -22.10
N VAL A 336 14.81 -3.49 -22.30
CA VAL A 336 14.34 -2.13 -21.94
C VAL A 336 13.09 -1.76 -22.74
N ALA A 337 13.11 -1.95 -24.06
CA ALA A 337 11.94 -1.71 -24.91
C ALA A 337 10.72 -2.56 -24.50
N TYR A 338 10.94 -3.87 -24.25
CA TYR A 338 9.88 -4.75 -23.77
C TYR A 338 9.32 -4.30 -22.42
N ALA A 339 10.19 -3.92 -21.48
CA ALA A 339 9.80 -3.48 -20.15
C ALA A 339 8.99 -2.18 -20.21
N LEU A 340 9.45 -1.18 -20.98
CA LEU A 340 8.75 0.10 -21.15
C LEU A 340 7.42 -0.08 -21.87
N ALA A 341 7.39 -0.79 -23.00
CA ALA A 341 6.15 -1.04 -23.74
C ALA A 341 5.10 -1.72 -22.84
N ARG A 342 5.49 -2.78 -22.12
CA ARG A 342 4.61 -3.47 -21.18
C ARG A 342 4.18 -2.57 -20.02
N GLY A 343 5.09 -1.75 -19.48
CA GLY A 343 4.80 -0.80 -18.41
C GLY A 343 3.77 0.25 -18.84
N PHE A 344 3.97 0.88 -20.01
CA PHE A 344 3.06 1.89 -20.56
C PHE A 344 1.66 1.33 -20.85
N ILE A 345 1.60 0.11 -21.41
CA ILE A 345 0.33 -0.59 -21.63
C ILE A 345 -0.36 -0.89 -20.30
N ALA A 346 0.37 -1.41 -19.31
CA ALA A 346 -0.18 -1.74 -17.99
C ALA A 346 -0.63 -0.51 -17.20
N ALA A 347 0.02 0.64 -17.40
CA ALA A 347 -0.39 1.92 -16.82
C ALA A 347 -1.62 2.53 -17.53
N GLY A 348 -1.99 2.04 -18.72
CA GLY A 348 -3.12 2.55 -19.50
C GLY A 348 -2.85 3.93 -20.13
N VAL A 349 -1.59 4.35 -20.24
CA VAL A 349 -1.21 5.67 -20.76
C VAL A 349 -1.12 5.70 -22.28
N ILE A 350 -0.74 4.58 -22.90
CA ILE A 350 -0.62 4.42 -24.36
C ILE A 350 -1.31 3.12 -24.76
N ALA A 351 -2.19 3.19 -25.77
CA ALA A 351 -2.83 2.01 -26.31
C ALA A 351 -1.83 1.17 -27.11
N THR A 352 -1.92 -0.15 -27.00
CA THR A 352 -0.95 -1.09 -27.59
C THR A 352 -0.71 -0.88 -29.09
N HIS A 353 -1.77 -0.61 -29.87
CA HIS A 353 -1.68 -0.39 -31.32
C HIS A 353 -0.98 0.92 -31.72
N ARG A 354 -0.71 1.80 -30.75
CA ARG A 354 0.04 3.06 -30.92
C ARG A 354 1.51 2.92 -30.56
N ILE A 355 1.94 1.72 -30.17
CA ILE A 355 3.34 1.41 -29.93
C ILE A 355 3.88 0.66 -31.14
N THR A 356 5.00 1.13 -31.68
CA THR A 356 5.72 0.47 -32.76
C THR A 356 7.16 0.19 -32.33
N ALA A 357 7.65 -1.03 -32.55
CA ALA A 357 9.02 -1.41 -32.22
C ALA A 357 9.75 -2.02 -33.43
N SER A 358 11.00 -1.63 -33.66
CA SER A 358 11.85 -2.21 -34.70
C SER A 358 13.03 -3.02 -34.16
N SER A 359 13.32 -4.13 -34.84
CA SER A 359 14.55 -4.92 -34.62
C SER A 359 14.87 -5.76 -35.85
N PRO A 360 16.16 -5.90 -36.23
CA PRO A 360 16.56 -6.78 -37.33
C PRO A 360 16.36 -8.28 -37.00
N GLY A 361 16.54 -8.66 -35.74
CA GLY A 361 16.29 -10.03 -35.29
C GLY A 361 14.84 -10.23 -34.89
N THR A 362 14.13 -11.15 -35.56
CA THR A 362 12.70 -11.42 -35.38
C THR A 362 12.39 -12.59 -34.44
N ASP A 363 13.38 -13.42 -34.15
CA ASP A 363 13.29 -14.67 -33.38
C ASP A 363 13.46 -14.48 -31.86
N ARG A 364 13.85 -13.28 -31.42
CA ARG A 364 14.12 -12.99 -30.01
C ARG A 364 12.88 -13.16 -29.12
N PRO A 365 13.02 -13.70 -27.89
CA PRO A 365 11.91 -13.82 -26.95
C PRO A 365 11.21 -12.49 -26.63
N THR A 366 11.95 -11.38 -26.59
CA THR A 366 11.40 -10.03 -26.39
C THR A 366 10.51 -9.59 -27.54
N VAL A 367 10.88 -9.90 -28.79
CA VAL A 367 10.08 -9.61 -29.99
C VAL A 367 8.79 -10.42 -29.98
N GLN A 368 8.89 -11.73 -29.67
CA GLN A 368 7.71 -12.57 -29.51
C GLN A 368 6.80 -12.04 -28.39
N GLY A 369 7.38 -11.59 -27.28
CA GLY A 369 6.68 -10.95 -26.17
C GLY A 369 5.93 -9.68 -26.59
N LEU A 370 6.59 -8.77 -27.32
CA LEU A 370 5.99 -7.54 -27.85
C LEU A 370 4.82 -7.84 -28.80
N ARG A 371 4.99 -8.80 -29.71
CA ARG A 371 3.90 -9.22 -30.62
C ARG A 371 2.73 -9.82 -29.87
N LYS A 372 2.98 -10.66 -28.86
CA LYS A 372 1.93 -11.29 -28.03
C LYS A 372 1.10 -10.27 -27.25
N ILE A 373 1.70 -9.17 -26.80
CA ILE A 373 0.97 -8.09 -26.11
C ILE A 373 0.27 -7.14 -27.09
N GLY A 374 0.49 -7.30 -28.40
CA GLY A 374 -0.18 -6.58 -29.49
C GLY A 374 0.54 -5.32 -29.99
N VAL A 375 1.84 -5.16 -29.67
CA VAL A 375 2.67 -4.04 -30.16
C VAL A 375 2.96 -4.26 -31.65
N ASN A 376 2.88 -3.18 -32.44
CA ASN A 376 3.26 -3.24 -33.85
C ASN A 376 4.76 -3.50 -33.96
N PHE A 377 5.14 -4.54 -34.70
CA PHE A 377 6.53 -4.89 -34.91
C PHE A 377 6.90 -4.74 -36.37
N THR A 378 8.05 -4.13 -36.64
CA THR A 378 8.63 -4.01 -37.98
C THR A 378 10.13 -4.31 -37.95
N THR A 379 10.72 -4.57 -39.11
CA THR A 379 12.18 -4.64 -39.29
C THR A 379 12.78 -3.32 -39.78
N SER A 380 11.93 -2.33 -40.13
CA SER A 380 12.35 -1.03 -40.66
C SER A 380 12.36 0.04 -39.57
N ASN A 381 13.52 0.67 -39.32
CA ASN A 381 13.62 1.77 -38.37
C ASN A 381 12.85 3.01 -38.88
N LYS A 382 12.89 3.26 -40.19
CA LYS A 382 12.16 4.36 -40.84
C LYS A 382 10.65 4.26 -40.66
N GLU A 383 10.11 3.04 -40.72
CA GLU A 383 8.69 2.83 -40.46
C GLU A 383 8.33 3.17 -39.00
N THR A 384 9.16 2.76 -38.03
CA THR A 384 8.97 3.13 -36.62
C THR A 384 8.97 4.64 -36.45
N VAL A 385 9.89 5.36 -37.08
CA VAL A 385 9.96 6.84 -37.04
C VAL A 385 8.67 7.45 -37.56
N SER A 386 8.24 7.08 -38.78
CA SER A 386 7.04 7.63 -39.41
C SER A 386 5.75 7.47 -38.60
N LYS A 387 5.67 6.43 -37.75
CA LYS A 387 4.48 6.07 -36.96
C LYS A 387 4.51 6.62 -35.52
N SER A 388 5.55 7.36 -35.14
CA SER A 388 5.80 7.74 -33.75
C SER A 388 5.88 9.26 -33.58
N ASP A 389 5.48 9.73 -32.40
CA ASP A 389 5.71 11.11 -31.96
C ASP A 389 6.88 11.15 -30.97
N VAL A 390 6.97 10.16 -30.08
CA VAL A 390 8.10 9.98 -29.15
C VAL A 390 8.87 8.72 -29.54
N LEU A 391 10.16 8.87 -29.82
CA LEU A 391 11.02 7.82 -30.34
C LEU A 391 12.11 7.45 -29.33
N PHE A 392 11.98 6.27 -28.72
CA PHE A 392 12.97 5.72 -27.81
C PHE A 392 14.08 4.98 -28.56
N LEU A 393 15.33 5.39 -28.36
CA LEU A 393 16.51 4.68 -28.85
C LEU A 393 16.98 3.71 -27.76
N THR A 394 16.69 2.42 -27.95
CA THR A 394 16.99 1.34 -26.97
C THR A 394 17.96 0.29 -27.53
N VAL A 395 18.78 0.71 -28.49
CA VAL A 395 19.88 -0.10 -29.04
C VAL A 395 21.13 0.03 -28.17
N LYS A 396 22.15 -0.80 -28.47
CA LYS A 396 23.44 -0.69 -27.78
C LYS A 396 24.14 0.62 -28.16
N PRO A 397 24.99 1.19 -27.28
CA PRO A 397 25.64 2.48 -27.51
C PRO A 397 26.34 2.61 -28.87
N HIS A 398 27.17 1.63 -29.25
CA HIS A 398 27.89 1.60 -30.54
C HIS A 398 26.97 1.49 -31.77
N ILE A 399 25.68 1.20 -31.60
CA ILE A 399 24.71 1.10 -32.71
C ILE A 399 24.05 2.45 -32.99
N ILE A 400 24.05 3.37 -32.01
CA ILE A 400 23.36 4.67 -32.11
C ILE A 400 23.81 5.47 -33.34
N PRO A 401 25.12 5.65 -33.64
CA PRO A 401 25.54 6.44 -34.80
C PRO A 401 24.94 5.95 -36.12
N PHE A 402 24.93 4.63 -36.33
CA PHE A 402 24.37 4.01 -37.55
C PHE A 402 22.85 4.19 -37.64
N VAL A 403 22.15 4.11 -36.50
CA VAL A 403 20.70 4.35 -36.45
C VAL A 403 20.39 5.80 -36.78
N LEU A 404 21.15 6.75 -36.23
CA LEU A 404 20.97 8.18 -36.49
C LEU A 404 21.19 8.55 -37.96
N ASP A 405 22.17 7.93 -38.63
CA ASP A 405 22.35 8.08 -40.07
C ASP A 405 21.16 7.58 -40.88
N GLU A 406 20.65 6.41 -40.51
CA GLU A 406 19.57 5.74 -41.24
C GLU A 406 18.27 6.54 -41.17
N ILE A 407 17.93 7.04 -39.97
CA ILE A 407 16.67 7.71 -39.68
C ILE A 407 16.72 9.22 -39.74
N GLY A 408 17.91 9.83 -39.69
CA GLY A 408 18.11 11.28 -39.63
C GLY A 408 17.32 12.06 -40.69
N PRO A 409 17.32 11.63 -41.98
CA PRO A 409 16.50 12.26 -43.01
C PRO A 409 14.98 12.18 -42.81
N ASP A 410 14.51 11.22 -42.02
CA ASP A 410 13.09 10.96 -41.77
C ASP A 410 12.59 11.63 -40.45
N ILE A 411 13.48 12.30 -39.71
CA ILE A 411 13.12 13.08 -38.52
C ILE A 411 12.44 14.39 -38.95
N GLU A 412 11.45 14.81 -38.16
CA GLU A 412 10.59 15.96 -38.39
C GLU A 412 10.38 16.71 -37.06
N ASP A 413 9.96 17.97 -37.11
CA ASP A 413 9.76 18.86 -35.94
C ASP A 413 8.88 18.27 -34.82
N ARG A 414 7.98 17.34 -35.15
CA ARG A 414 7.08 16.68 -34.19
C ARG A 414 7.80 15.68 -33.28
N HIS A 415 8.92 15.12 -33.73
CA HIS A 415 9.54 13.97 -33.09
C HIS A 415 10.34 14.39 -31.85
N LEU A 416 10.07 13.73 -30.73
CA LEU A 416 10.90 13.78 -29.53
C LEU A 416 11.76 12.53 -29.45
N ILE A 417 13.08 12.69 -29.54
CA ILE A 417 14.04 11.58 -29.53
C ILE A 417 14.53 11.38 -28.10
N VAL A 418 14.31 10.18 -27.56
CA VAL A 418 14.68 9.82 -26.20
C VAL A 418 15.72 8.71 -26.24
N SER A 419 16.98 9.04 -25.96
CA SER A 419 18.06 8.04 -25.93
C SER A 419 18.13 7.34 -24.59
N CYS A 420 18.02 6.01 -24.59
CA CYS A 420 18.23 5.15 -23.43
C CYS A 420 19.58 4.42 -23.45
N ALA A 421 20.47 4.79 -24.37
CA ALA A 421 21.76 4.14 -24.52
C ALA A 421 22.77 4.66 -23.46
N ALA A 422 23.34 3.73 -22.70
CA ALA A 422 24.32 4.06 -21.66
C ALA A 422 25.57 4.71 -22.27
N GLY A 423 26.01 5.84 -21.70
CA GLY A 423 27.20 6.56 -22.14
C GLY A 423 27.04 7.30 -23.48
N VAL A 424 25.84 7.41 -24.06
CA VAL A 424 25.65 8.23 -25.27
C VAL A 424 25.14 9.60 -24.85
N THR A 425 25.93 10.64 -25.14
CA THR A 425 25.60 12.01 -24.74
C THR A 425 24.54 12.64 -25.63
N ILE A 426 23.85 13.64 -25.10
CA ILE A 426 22.98 14.51 -25.90
C ILE A 426 23.80 15.17 -27.01
N SER A 427 24.98 15.69 -26.66
CA SER A 427 25.89 16.35 -27.61
C SER A 427 26.28 15.44 -28.78
N SER A 428 26.52 14.15 -28.56
CA SER A 428 26.88 13.22 -29.65
C SER A 428 25.71 12.90 -30.58
N ILE A 429 24.46 13.08 -30.13
CA ILE A 429 23.25 12.90 -30.92
C ILE A 429 22.89 14.20 -31.67
N GLU A 430 22.98 15.35 -31.00
CA GLU A 430 22.64 16.68 -31.54
C GLU A 430 23.76 17.24 -32.45
N LYS A 431 24.97 17.44 -31.91
CA LYS A 431 25.94 18.42 -32.42
C LYS A 431 26.98 17.89 -33.40
N ALA A 432 27.17 18.65 -34.47
CA ALA A 432 28.33 18.63 -35.38
C ALA A 432 29.67 18.83 -34.65
N SER A 433 30.36 17.76 -34.26
CA SER A 433 31.81 17.86 -33.95
C SER A 433 32.57 18.50 -35.10
N HIS A 434 33.43 19.48 -34.79
CA HIS A 434 34.20 20.33 -35.70
C HIS A 434 35.31 19.59 -36.47
N SER A 435 35.55 18.31 -36.19
CA SER A 435 36.52 17.52 -36.96
C SER A 435 35.84 16.93 -38.20
N HIS A 436 36.42 17.22 -39.38
CA HIS A 436 35.96 16.87 -40.73
C HIS A 436 35.77 15.36 -41.03
N LEU A 437 35.58 14.47 -40.05
CA LEU A 437 35.68 13.03 -40.28
C LEU A 437 34.70 12.10 -39.54
N SER A 438 33.55 12.59 -39.05
CA SER A 438 32.42 11.71 -38.66
C SER A 438 31.06 12.40 -38.89
N SER A 439 30.34 11.90 -39.90
CA SER A 439 29.16 12.45 -40.59
C SER A 439 27.81 11.99 -40.02
N HIS A 440 27.69 11.85 -38.70
CA HIS A 440 26.62 11.03 -38.08
C HIS A 440 25.74 11.77 -37.07
N LYS A 441 24.95 12.77 -37.50
CA LYS A 441 24.38 13.77 -36.57
C LYS A 441 23.06 14.36 -37.02
N LEU A 442 22.13 14.57 -36.09
CA LEU A 442 20.78 15.06 -36.43
C LEU A 442 20.78 16.50 -36.97
N GLN A 443 21.67 17.37 -36.47
CA GLN A 443 21.79 18.75 -36.96
C GLN A 443 22.14 18.86 -38.46
N GLN A 444 22.68 17.80 -39.06
CA GLN A 444 22.93 17.76 -40.50
C GLN A 444 21.63 17.68 -41.31
N TYR A 445 20.58 17.09 -40.73
CA TYR A 445 19.29 16.85 -41.38
C TYR A 445 18.21 17.83 -40.90
N HIS A 446 18.33 18.33 -39.66
CA HIS A 446 17.29 19.11 -39.00
C HIS A 446 17.91 20.18 -38.09
N THR A 447 17.49 21.44 -38.22
CA THR A 447 18.12 22.57 -37.50
C THR A 447 18.03 22.45 -35.98
N ASP A 448 16.84 22.09 -35.47
CA ASP A 448 16.54 22.09 -34.03
C ASP A 448 16.02 20.71 -33.55
N PRO A 449 16.86 19.65 -33.51
CA PRO A 449 16.42 18.31 -33.13
C PRO A 449 16.11 18.22 -31.63
N LYS A 450 14.89 17.82 -31.28
CA LYS A 450 14.46 17.63 -29.89
C LYS A 450 14.99 16.31 -29.33
N VAL A 451 16.07 16.39 -28.56
CA VAL A 451 16.73 15.22 -27.96
C VAL A 451 16.63 15.26 -26.45
N MET A 452 16.44 14.09 -25.84
CA MET A 452 16.58 13.87 -24.40
C MET A 452 17.39 12.62 -24.16
N ARG A 453 18.21 12.66 -23.12
CA ARG A 453 18.90 11.47 -22.60
C ARG A 453 18.14 10.98 -21.38
N CYS A 454 17.81 9.70 -21.37
CA CYS A 454 17.03 9.06 -20.32
C CYS A 454 17.78 7.82 -19.84
N MET A 455 17.94 7.68 -18.53
CA MET A 455 18.40 6.44 -17.93
C MET A 455 17.29 5.84 -17.10
N THR A 456 16.95 4.58 -17.38
CA THR A 456 15.90 3.83 -16.69
C THR A 456 16.38 2.40 -16.40
N ASN A 457 15.55 1.61 -15.73
CA ASN A 457 15.88 0.24 -15.35
C ASN A 457 14.72 -0.73 -15.63
N THR A 458 14.99 -2.04 -15.60
CA THR A 458 14.01 -3.07 -15.96
C THR A 458 12.77 -3.15 -15.06
N PRO A 459 12.78 -2.74 -13.77
CA PRO A 459 11.59 -2.65 -12.93
C PRO A 459 10.44 -1.76 -13.45
N VAL A 460 10.63 -0.96 -14.50
CA VAL A 460 9.51 -0.28 -15.20
C VAL A 460 8.42 -1.25 -15.65
N VAL A 461 8.76 -2.53 -15.87
CA VAL A 461 7.80 -3.59 -16.24
C VAL A 461 6.73 -3.85 -15.17
N VAL A 462 7.06 -3.59 -13.89
CA VAL A 462 6.14 -3.68 -12.75
C VAL A 462 5.75 -2.29 -12.20
N ARG A 463 6.07 -1.23 -12.96
CA ARG A 463 5.78 0.17 -12.63
C ARG A 463 6.48 0.70 -11.38
N GLU A 464 7.62 0.11 -11.04
CA GLU A 464 8.49 0.53 -9.93
C GLU A 464 9.90 0.86 -10.45
N GLY A 465 9.95 1.43 -11.66
CA GLY A 465 11.20 1.87 -12.27
C GLY A 465 11.82 3.06 -11.54
N ALA A 466 13.12 3.27 -11.72
CA ALA A 466 13.79 4.51 -11.36
C ALA A 466 14.37 5.11 -12.64
N THR A 467 13.87 6.28 -13.00
CA THR A 467 14.22 6.98 -14.23
C THR A 467 14.76 8.36 -13.91
N VAL A 468 15.84 8.75 -14.58
CA VAL A 468 16.27 10.15 -14.67
C VAL A 468 16.37 10.56 -16.13
N TYR A 469 16.18 11.84 -16.42
CA TYR A 469 16.40 12.37 -17.75
C TYR A 469 17.10 13.73 -17.72
N ALA A 470 17.78 14.05 -18.81
CA ALA A 470 18.34 15.37 -19.09
C ALA A 470 17.80 15.87 -20.44
N THR A 471 17.48 17.16 -20.51
CA THR A 471 16.94 17.80 -21.71
C THR A 471 18.04 18.31 -22.62
N GLY A 472 17.89 18.08 -23.93
CA GLY A 472 18.83 18.60 -24.92
C GLY A 472 18.66 20.08 -25.22
N THR A 473 19.56 20.61 -26.06
CA THR A 473 19.68 22.05 -26.33
C THR A 473 18.40 22.63 -26.94
N TYR A 474 17.69 21.84 -27.75
CA TYR A 474 16.52 22.28 -28.52
C TYR A 474 15.19 21.73 -27.99
N ALA A 475 15.22 20.97 -26.90
CA ALA A 475 14.01 20.44 -26.28
C ALA A 475 13.28 21.56 -25.53
N ALA A 476 11.96 21.70 -25.77
CA ALA A 476 11.17 22.67 -25.04
C ALA A 476 10.86 22.17 -23.61
N VAL A 477 10.58 23.10 -22.70
CA VAL A 477 10.12 22.76 -21.33
C VAL A 477 8.87 21.87 -21.33
N GLU A 478 8.00 22.03 -22.33
CA GLU A 478 6.83 21.17 -22.50
C GLU A 478 7.18 19.72 -22.85
N ASP A 479 8.26 19.51 -23.62
CA ASP A 479 8.72 18.18 -23.99
C ASP A 479 9.26 17.45 -22.75
N GLY A 480 10.00 18.14 -21.88
CA GLY A 480 10.51 17.58 -20.63
C GLY A 480 9.38 17.10 -19.73
N LYS A 481 8.35 17.95 -19.53
CA LYS A 481 7.13 17.60 -18.79
C LYS A 481 6.39 16.42 -19.42
N LEU A 482 6.38 16.31 -20.75
CA LEU A 482 5.76 15.19 -21.46
C LEU A 482 6.47 13.87 -21.14
N LEU A 483 7.80 13.87 -21.22
CA LEU A 483 8.61 12.68 -20.92
C LEU A 483 8.49 12.30 -19.45
N GLU A 484 8.56 13.28 -18.54
CA GLU A 484 8.39 13.06 -17.11
C GLU A 484 7.02 12.43 -16.80
N GLN A 485 5.93 12.97 -17.36
CA GLN A 485 4.59 12.39 -17.20
C GLN A 485 4.49 10.96 -17.75
N LEU A 486 5.12 10.69 -18.90
CA LEU A 486 5.13 9.36 -19.50
C LEU A 486 5.90 8.36 -18.63
N MET A 487 7.12 8.70 -18.21
CA MET A 487 7.99 7.83 -17.42
C MET A 487 7.52 7.68 -15.97
N ALA A 488 6.91 8.71 -15.38
CA ALA A 488 6.29 8.64 -14.06
C ALA A 488 5.12 7.64 -13.98
N SER A 489 4.54 7.25 -15.12
CA SER A 489 3.50 6.21 -15.16
C SER A 489 4.03 4.80 -14.87
N VAL A 490 5.35 4.60 -15.03
CA VAL A 490 6.07 3.32 -14.88
C VAL A 490 7.14 3.34 -13.78
N GLY A 491 7.18 4.38 -12.94
CA GLY A 491 8.09 4.45 -11.79
C GLY A 491 8.39 5.87 -11.33
N TYR A 492 9.44 6.03 -10.53
CA TYR A 492 10.02 7.33 -10.21
C TYR A 492 10.65 7.95 -11.46
N CYS A 493 10.41 9.24 -11.67
CA CYS A 493 11.05 10.01 -12.73
C CYS A 493 11.38 11.41 -12.20
N THR A 494 12.58 11.89 -12.51
CA THR A 494 13.01 13.26 -12.22
C THR A 494 13.99 13.75 -13.27
N GLU A 495 14.01 15.05 -13.49
CA GLU A 495 15.06 15.72 -14.26
C GLU A 495 16.36 15.77 -13.45
N VAL A 496 17.50 15.62 -14.14
CA VAL A 496 18.85 15.76 -13.59
C VAL A 496 19.77 16.41 -14.62
N GLU A 497 20.88 16.98 -14.15
CA GLU A 497 21.98 17.36 -15.03
C GLU A 497 22.59 16.13 -15.73
N GLU A 498 22.98 16.28 -17.00
CA GLU A 498 23.42 15.16 -17.84
C GLU A 498 24.66 14.43 -17.26
N ASP A 499 25.55 15.17 -16.60
CA ASP A 499 26.79 14.67 -16.00
C ASP A 499 26.56 13.69 -14.82
N LEU A 500 25.38 13.74 -14.20
CA LEU A 500 24.97 12.83 -13.14
C LEU A 500 24.47 11.48 -13.67
N ILE A 501 24.08 11.38 -14.95
CA ILE A 501 23.42 10.19 -15.50
C ILE A 501 24.33 8.95 -15.44
N ASP A 502 25.64 9.10 -15.58
CA ASP A 502 26.58 7.97 -15.49
C ASP A 502 26.65 7.41 -14.07
N ALA A 503 26.61 8.27 -13.05
CA ALA A 503 26.54 7.85 -11.66
C ALA A 503 25.19 7.18 -11.35
N VAL A 504 24.09 7.74 -11.87
CA VAL A 504 22.75 7.16 -11.73
C VAL A 504 22.66 5.78 -12.39
N THR A 505 23.39 5.57 -13.50
CA THR A 505 23.51 4.26 -14.15
C THR A 505 24.11 3.22 -13.21
N GLY A 506 25.17 3.58 -12.49
CA GLY A 506 25.80 2.70 -11.52
C GLY A 506 24.93 2.39 -10.30
N LEU A 507 24.07 3.32 -9.89
CA LEU A 507 23.19 3.12 -8.73
C LEU A 507 21.87 2.44 -9.10
N SER A 508 21.05 3.08 -9.92
CA SER A 508 19.67 2.68 -10.20
C SER A 508 19.52 1.85 -11.47
N GLY A 509 20.40 2.03 -12.46
CA GLY A 509 20.44 1.23 -13.68
C GLY A 509 20.88 -0.20 -13.40
N SER A 510 22.04 -0.35 -12.77
CA SER A 510 22.61 -1.64 -12.36
C SER A 510 22.05 -2.16 -11.02
N GLY A 511 21.43 -1.30 -10.21
CA GLY A 511 20.85 -1.61 -8.90
C GLY A 511 19.97 -2.88 -8.83
N PRO A 512 19.05 -3.11 -9.78
CA PRO A 512 18.23 -4.33 -9.79
C PRO A 512 19.08 -5.61 -9.83
N ALA A 513 20.20 -5.63 -10.53
CA ALA A 513 21.09 -6.80 -10.58
C ALA A 513 21.74 -7.07 -9.22
N TYR A 514 22.10 -6.01 -8.47
CA TYR A 514 22.61 -6.12 -7.11
C TYR A 514 21.55 -6.71 -6.18
N ALA A 515 20.30 -6.24 -6.29
CA ALA A 515 19.18 -6.75 -5.51
C ALA A 515 18.86 -8.21 -5.83
N PHE A 516 18.84 -8.62 -7.10
CA PHE A 516 18.61 -10.02 -7.47
C PHE A 516 19.71 -10.94 -6.95
N THR A 517 20.98 -10.51 -7.03
CA THR A 517 22.12 -11.24 -6.47
C THR A 517 21.96 -11.42 -4.95
N ALA A 518 21.56 -10.36 -4.25
CA ALA A 518 21.33 -10.40 -2.81
C ALA A 518 20.15 -11.32 -2.42
N ILE A 519 19.03 -11.29 -3.16
CA ILE A 519 17.87 -12.16 -2.90
C ILE A 519 18.24 -13.63 -3.08
N ASP A 520 19.02 -13.96 -4.11
CA ASP A 520 19.46 -15.32 -4.37
C ASP A 520 20.37 -15.84 -3.24
N ALA A 521 21.32 -15.01 -2.79
CA ALA A 521 22.20 -15.31 -1.66
C ALA A 521 21.45 -15.42 -0.32
N LEU A 522 20.48 -14.54 -0.06
CA LEU A 522 19.60 -14.63 1.11
C LEU A 522 18.77 -15.91 1.09
N ALA A 523 18.30 -16.31 -0.10
CA ALA A 523 17.58 -17.56 -0.26
C ALA A 523 18.48 -18.78 -0.02
N ASP A 524 19.75 -18.75 -0.44
CA ASP A 524 20.73 -19.80 -0.12
C ASP A 524 20.97 -19.89 1.38
N GLY A 525 21.13 -18.74 2.05
CA GLY A 525 21.22 -18.67 3.51
C GLY A 525 19.99 -19.25 4.21
N GLY A 526 18.79 -18.93 3.74
CA GLY A 526 17.55 -19.49 4.28
C GLY A 526 17.45 -21.01 4.10
N VAL A 527 17.83 -21.53 2.93
CA VAL A 527 17.86 -22.98 2.66
C VAL A 527 18.89 -23.69 3.54
N LYS A 528 20.08 -23.09 3.72
CA LYS A 528 21.11 -23.61 4.63
C LYS A 528 20.60 -23.73 6.08
N MET A 529 19.67 -22.88 6.48
CA MET A 529 19.02 -22.90 7.79
C MET A 529 17.70 -23.70 7.82
N GLY A 530 17.37 -24.43 6.76
CA GLY A 530 16.25 -25.38 6.72
C GLY A 530 14.97 -24.89 6.04
N LEU A 531 14.95 -23.71 5.42
CA LEU A 531 13.77 -23.22 4.70
C LEU A 531 13.64 -23.86 3.30
N PRO A 532 12.43 -24.18 2.82
CA PRO A 532 12.23 -24.52 1.42
C PRO A 532 12.62 -23.38 0.48
N ARG A 533 13.33 -23.67 -0.62
CA ARG A 533 13.84 -22.66 -1.58
C ARG A 533 12.80 -21.64 -2.01
N ARG A 534 11.61 -22.10 -2.38
CA ARG A 534 10.51 -21.23 -2.82
C ARG A 534 10.06 -20.25 -1.74
N LEU A 535 10.01 -20.69 -0.48
CA LEU A 535 9.67 -19.83 0.65
C LEU A 535 10.80 -18.82 0.93
N ALA A 536 12.05 -19.27 0.92
CA ALA A 536 13.22 -18.44 1.17
C ALA A 536 13.35 -17.28 0.16
N ILE A 537 13.19 -17.56 -1.15
CA ILE A 537 13.16 -16.52 -2.19
C ILE A 537 12.05 -15.51 -1.92
N ARG A 538 10.84 -15.97 -1.60
CA ARG A 538 9.69 -15.08 -1.38
C ARG A 538 9.88 -14.20 -0.14
N LEU A 539 10.39 -14.75 0.96
CA LEU A 539 10.67 -13.99 2.17
C LEU A 539 11.80 -12.97 1.95
N GLY A 540 12.88 -13.34 1.28
CA GLY A 540 13.98 -12.43 0.94
C GLY A 540 13.51 -11.26 0.06
N ALA A 541 12.77 -11.56 -1.03
CA ALA A 541 12.22 -10.52 -1.90
C ALA A 541 11.25 -9.59 -1.16
N GLN A 542 10.36 -10.15 -0.33
CA GLN A 542 9.41 -9.36 0.46
C GLN A 542 10.10 -8.48 1.51
N ALA A 543 11.18 -8.97 2.13
CA ALA A 543 11.96 -8.20 3.09
C ALA A 543 12.65 -6.99 2.43
N LEU A 544 13.26 -7.18 1.26
CA LEU A 544 13.88 -6.09 0.50
C LEU A 544 12.84 -5.07 0.02
N LEU A 545 11.70 -5.53 -0.51
CA LEU A 545 10.60 -4.66 -0.93
C LEU A 545 10.06 -3.84 0.25
N GLY A 546 9.84 -4.47 1.41
CA GLY A 546 9.36 -3.80 2.61
C GLY A 546 10.35 -2.77 3.14
N ALA A 547 11.64 -3.12 3.22
CA ALA A 547 12.68 -2.22 3.69
C ALA A 547 12.86 -1.01 2.76
N ALA A 548 12.86 -1.22 1.44
CA ALA A 548 12.94 -0.14 0.46
C ALA A 548 11.72 0.77 0.57
N LYS A 549 10.51 0.20 0.67
CA LYS A 549 9.28 0.99 0.84
C LYS A 549 9.29 1.79 2.14
N MET A 550 9.74 1.20 3.26
CA MET A 550 9.86 1.92 4.54
C MET A 550 10.81 3.11 4.45
N LEU A 551 11.93 2.97 3.72
CA LEU A 551 12.87 4.07 3.52
C LEU A 551 12.29 5.16 2.63
N LEU A 552 11.62 4.79 1.53
CA LEU A 552 10.96 5.76 0.66
C LEU A 552 9.85 6.49 1.44
N ASP A 553 9.07 5.76 2.24
CA ASP A 553 7.95 6.28 3.06
C ASP A 553 8.34 7.00 4.35
N SER A 554 9.63 7.25 4.58
CA SER A 554 10.14 7.85 5.80
C SER A 554 11.17 8.94 5.50
N ASP A 555 11.17 10.01 6.31
CA ASP A 555 12.23 11.02 6.31
C ASP A 555 13.46 10.60 7.16
N GLN A 556 13.46 9.38 7.71
CA GLN A 556 14.54 8.88 8.56
C GLN A 556 15.74 8.41 7.74
N HIS A 557 16.94 8.68 8.25
CA HIS A 557 18.18 8.13 7.70
C HIS A 557 18.17 6.58 7.72
N PRO A 558 18.69 5.88 6.69
CA PRO A 558 18.68 4.41 6.64
C PRO A 558 19.42 3.76 7.83
N GLY A 559 20.43 4.44 8.40
CA GLY A 559 21.10 4.01 9.63
C GLY A 559 20.16 3.96 10.85
N GLN A 560 19.21 4.91 10.94
CA GLN A 560 18.21 4.93 12.01
C GLN A 560 17.19 3.80 11.83
N LEU A 561 16.71 3.57 10.60
CA LEU A 561 15.81 2.45 10.32
C LEU A 561 16.46 1.10 10.63
N LYS A 562 17.76 0.96 10.33
CA LYS A 562 18.56 -0.20 10.75
C LYS A 562 18.57 -0.35 12.28
N ASP A 563 18.84 0.71 13.03
CA ASP A 563 18.88 0.67 14.51
C ASP A 563 17.52 0.31 15.11
N ASN A 564 16.42 0.80 14.52
CA ASN A 564 15.05 0.48 14.95
C ASN A 564 14.70 -1.01 14.84
N VAL A 565 15.39 -1.76 13.96
CA VAL A 565 15.22 -3.22 13.81
C VAL A 565 16.16 -4.01 14.75
N CYS A 566 17.23 -3.38 15.24
CA CYS A 566 18.24 -4.01 16.10
C CYS A 566 17.88 -3.88 17.58
N SER A 567 17.32 -4.93 18.18
CA SER A 567 17.23 -5.01 19.64
C SER A 567 18.61 -5.26 20.26
N PRO A 568 18.95 -4.66 21.42
CA PRO A 568 20.19 -4.95 22.13
C PRO A 568 20.38 -6.45 22.38
N GLY A 569 21.54 -6.99 22.00
CA GLY A 569 21.85 -8.43 22.11
C GLY A 569 21.06 -9.35 21.16
N GLY A 570 20.23 -8.81 20.27
CA GLY A 570 19.35 -9.58 19.39
C GLY A 570 20.07 -10.28 18.22
N ALA A 571 19.32 -11.10 17.48
CA ALA A 571 19.85 -11.83 16.32
C ALA A 571 20.33 -10.88 15.20
N THR A 572 19.59 -9.79 14.94
CA THR A 572 19.91 -8.85 13.86
C THR A 572 21.27 -8.18 14.02
N ILE A 573 21.63 -7.76 15.23
CA ILE A 573 22.91 -7.07 15.44
C ILE A 573 24.11 -8.02 15.27
N HIS A 574 23.96 -9.31 15.59
CA HIS A 574 24.98 -10.33 15.32
C HIS A 574 25.14 -10.59 13.82
N ALA A 575 24.03 -10.65 13.06
CA ALA A 575 24.08 -10.78 11.60
C ALA A 575 24.76 -9.57 10.95
N LEU A 576 24.42 -8.35 11.38
CA LEU A 576 25.06 -7.14 10.88
C LEU A 576 26.56 -7.13 11.18
N HIS A 577 27.00 -7.57 12.36
CA HIS A 577 28.42 -7.66 12.68
C HIS A 577 29.19 -8.50 11.65
N VAL A 578 28.68 -9.67 11.25
CA VAL A 578 29.31 -10.52 10.23
C VAL A 578 29.33 -9.84 8.85
N MET A 579 28.25 -9.13 8.49
CA MET A 579 28.20 -8.37 7.24
C MET A 579 29.26 -7.25 7.21
N GLU A 580 29.44 -6.54 8.33
CA GLU A 580 30.47 -5.50 8.44
C GLU A 580 31.88 -6.10 8.45
N SER A 581 32.11 -7.23 9.12
CA SER A 581 33.40 -7.94 9.09
C SER A 581 33.80 -8.37 7.67
N GLY A 582 32.83 -8.67 6.81
CA GLY A 582 33.05 -9.00 5.40
C GLY A 582 33.15 -7.80 4.46
N GLY A 583 33.06 -6.56 4.96
CA GLY A 583 33.12 -5.36 4.12
C GLY A 583 31.89 -5.21 3.20
N PHE A 584 30.70 -5.61 3.65
CA PHE A 584 29.49 -5.55 2.81
C PHE A 584 29.25 -4.17 2.17
N ARG A 585 29.48 -3.09 2.92
CA ARG A 585 29.29 -1.71 2.43
C ARG A 585 30.27 -1.35 1.33
N SER A 586 31.55 -1.72 1.48
CA SER A 586 32.57 -1.37 0.49
C SER A 586 32.32 -2.11 -0.82
N LEU A 587 31.81 -3.34 -0.80
CA LEU A 587 31.44 -4.07 -2.02
C LEU A 587 30.35 -3.35 -2.82
N LEU A 588 29.33 -2.79 -2.15
CA LEU A 588 28.28 -2.02 -2.82
C LEU A 588 28.82 -0.71 -3.40
N ILE A 589 29.70 -0.01 -2.69
CA ILE A 589 30.36 1.21 -3.17
C ILE A 589 31.18 0.89 -4.44
N ASN A 590 32.00 -0.15 -4.39
CA ASN A 590 32.83 -0.59 -5.51
C ASN A 590 31.98 -1.01 -6.72
N ALA A 591 30.82 -1.64 -6.50
CA ALA A 591 29.92 -2.02 -7.59
C ALA A 591 29.34 -0.80 -8.32
N VAL A 592 28.92 0.22 -7.57
CA VAL A 592 28.42 1.49 -8.13
C VAL A 592 29.53 2.22 -8.88
N GLU A 593 30.72 2.31 -8.29
CA GLU A 593 31.90 2.92 -8.90
C GLU A 593 32.27 2.22 -10.22
N ALA A 594 32.46 0.90 -10.20
CA ALA A 594 32.85 0.13 -11.38
C ALA A 594 31.81 0.27 -12.52
N SER A 595 30.52 0.27 -12.19
CA SER A 595 29.46 0.46 -13.19
C SER A 595 29.46 1.89 -13.76
N CYS A 596 29.71 2.91 -12.95
CA CYS A 596 29.83 4.30 -13.40
C CYS A 596 31.07 4.49 -14.30
N VAL A 597 32.23 4.04 -13.84
CA VAL A 597 33.50 4.09 -14.60
C VAL A 597 33.36 3.39 -15.95
N ARG A 598 32.78 2.19 -15.97
CA ARG A 598 32.56 1.46 -17.22
C ARG A 598 31.61 2.20 -18.17
N THR A 599 30.62 2.92 -17.65
CA THR A 599 29.69 3.72 -18.47
C THR A 599 30.43 4.88 -19.15
N ARG A 600 31.33 5.55 -18.43
CA ARG A 600 32.21 6.59 -18.98
C ARG A 600 33.22 6.04 -20.01
N GLU A 601 33.77 4.85 -19.77
CA GLU A 601 34.62 4.19 -20.77
C GLU A 601 33.86 3.87 -22.05
N LEU A 602 32.63 3.37 -21.94
CA LEU A 602 31.78 3.07 -23.11
C LEU A 602 31.47 4.33 -23.92
N GLN A 603 31.23 5.46 -23.24
CA GLN A 603 31.10 6.77 -23.88
C GLN A 603 32.37 7.15 -24.64
N PHE A 604 33.51 7.11 -23.96
CA PHE A 604 34.79 7.48 -24.55
C PHE A 604 35.15 6.61 -25.77
N LEU A 605 34.90 5.31 -25.70
CA LEU A 605 35.11 4.40 -26.83
C LEU A 605 34.19 4.73 -28.00
N ALA A 606 32.92 5.08 -27.74
CA ALA A 606 31.97 5.49 -28.78
C ALA A 606 32.40 6.82 -29.45
N ASP A 607 32.98 7.75 -28.70
CA ASP A 607 33.50 9.01 -29.23
C ASP A 607 34.77 8.82 -30.08
N GLN A 608 35.55 7.77 -29.81
CA GLN A 608 36.80 7.46 -30.51
C GLN A 608 36.68 6.49 -31.69
N GLU A 609 35.61 5.71 -31.77
CA GLU A 609 35.46 4.64 -32.76
C GLU A 609 35.40 5.17 -34.21
N LYS A 610 36.55 5.19 -34.89
CA LYS A 610 36.66 5.11 -36.37
C LYS A 610 36.47 3.65 -36.80
N ILE A 611 35.23 3.14 -36.78
CA ILE A 611 35.00 1.78 -37.30
C ILE A 611 34.97 1.82 -38.83
N SER A 612 35.93 1.15 -39.47
CA SER A 612 35.93 1.01 -40.93
C SER A 612 34.83 0.03 -41.38
N PRO A 613 34.18 0.27 -42.54
CA PRO A 613 33.15 -0.62 -43.09
C PRO A 613 33.61 -2.08 -43.28
N ALA A 614 34.93 -2.32 -43.33
CA ALA A 614 35.51 -3.65 -43.49
C ALA A 614 35.44 -4.52 -42.22
N ALA A 615 35.41 -3.93 -41.03
CA ALA A 615 35.27 -4.67 -39.77
C ALA A 615 33.88 -5.32 -39.59
N ILE A 616 32.89 -4.81 -40.33
CA ILE A 616 31.48 -5.22 -40.29
C ILE A 616 31.25 -6.55 -41.03
N LYS A 617 31.96 -6.81 -42.14
CA LYS A 617 31.82 -8.08 -42.88
C LYS A 617 32.33 -9.28 -42.06
N LYS A 618 33.34 -9.09 -41.22
CA LYS A 618 33.97 -10.19 -40.46
C LYS A 618 33.06 -10.73 -39.35
N THR A 619 32.36 -9.86 -38.62
CA THR A 619 31.46 -10.25 -37.52
C THR A 619 30.14 -10.86 -37.98
N THR A 620 29.71 -10.60 -39.22
CA THR A 620 28.50 -11.21 -39.79
C THR A 620 28.83 -12.57 -40.41
N LEU A 621 30.01 -12.72 -41.02
CA LEU A 621 30.47 -13.99 -41.62
C LEU A 621 30.88 -15.03 -40.55
N ASP A 622 31.58 -14.61 -39.50
CA ASP A 622 32.07 -15.53 -38.46
C ASP A 622 30.93 -16.14 -37.63
N LYS A 623 29.78 -15.46 -37.52
CA LYS A 623 28.59 -15.99 -36.83
C LYS A 623 27.76 -16.96 -37.67
N VAL A 624 27.88 -16.89 -39.00
CA VAL A 624 27.25 -17.84 -39.93
C VAL A 624 28.06 -19.14 -39.99
N LEU A 625 29.38 -19.08 -39.82
CA LEU A 625 30.28 -20.24 -39.87
C LEU A 625 30.41 -21.01 -38.54
N GLN A 626 29.88 -20.50 -37.42
CA GLN A 626 29.97 -21.14 -36.09
C GLN A 626 28.71 -21.91 -35.66
N GLN A 627 27.72 -22.11 -36.54
CA GLN A 627 26.61 -23.03 -36.26
C GLN A 627 27.01 -24.48 -36.61
N PRO A 628 26.88 -25.45 -35.70
CA PRO A 628 27.16 -26.84 -36.02
C PRO A 628 26.07 -27.38 -36.97
N GLY A 629 26.43 -27.62 -38.24
CA GLY A 629 25.56 -28.27 -39.22
C GLY A 629 25.52 -27.68 -40.63
N VAL A 630 26.24 -26.59 -40.94
CA VAL A 630 26.25 -26.00 -42.29
C VAL A 630 27.59 -26.30 -42.98
N THR A 631 27.58 -27.24 -43.93
CA THR A 631 28.70 -27.42 -44.88
C THR A 631 28.49 -26.55 -46.12
N VAL A 632 29.61 -26.13 -46.71
CA VAL A 632 29.72 -25.13 -47.78
C VAL A 632 28.98 -25.53 -49.07
N ASP A 633 28.58 -26.79 -49.22
CA ASP A 633 27.92 -27.31 -50.43
C ASP A 633 26.41 -27.04 -50.52
N GLY A 634 25.79 -26.42 -49.51
CA GLY A 634 24.34 -26.15 -49.48
C GLY A 634 23.89 -24.83 -50.13
N VAL A 635 24.80 -23.94 -50.50
CA VAL A 635 24.45 -22.61 -51.02
C VAL A 635 24.62 -22.58 -52.53
N GLY A 636 23.56 -23.02 -53.23
CA GLY A 636 23.46 -22.93 -54.68
C GLY A 636 23.42 -21.48 -55.16
N VAL A 637 24.59 -20.88 -55.40
CA VAL A 637 24.74 -19.65 -56.17
C VAL A 637 25.17 -20.02 -57.57
N ARG A 638 24.21 -19.99 -58.52
CA ARG A 638 24.51 -19.99 -59.95
C ARG A 638 25.23 -18.69 -60.28
N SER A 639 26.54 -18.75 -60.49
CA SER A 639 27.28 -17.69 -61.19
C SER A 639 27.25 -17.98 -62.69
N HIS A 640 26.68 -17.05 -63.47
CA HIS A 640 26.90 -17.00 -64.91
C HIS A 640 28.38 -16.70 -65.16
N GLY A 641 29.00 -17.55 -65.98
CA GLY A 641 30.41 -17.48 -66.31
C GLY A 641 30.75 -16.28 -67.20
N ILE A 642 31.90 -15.68 -66.93
CA ILE A 642 32.78 -15.14 -67.96
C ILE A 642 34.18 -15.65 -67.63
N SER A 643 34.70 -16.48 -68.52
CA SER A 643 36.06 -17.02 -68.54
C SER A 643 37.02 -15.97 -69.08
N MET A 644 38.18 -15.80 -68.45
CA MET A 644 39.45 -15.62 -69.16
C MET A 644 40.61 -16.22 -68.34
N PHE A 645 41.26 -17.23 -68.93
CA PHE A 645 42.72 -17.44 -69.05
C PHE A 645 43.63 -17.00 -67.88
N ASN A 646 44.64 -17.73 -67.40
CA ASN A 646 45.33 -18.95 -67.83
C ASN A 646 46.35 -19.31 -66.72
N SER A 647 46.79 -20.58 -66.63
CA SER A 647 48.17 -21.02 -66.31
C SER A 647 48.84 -20.48 -65.02
N SER A 648 49.34 -21.24 -64.04
CA SER A 648 50.01 -22.56 -64.06
C SER A 648 50.43 -22.95 -62.62
N ASN A 649 50.01 -24.13 -62.16
CA ASN A 649 50.78 -25.26 -61.58
C ASN A 649 51.96 -25.06 -60.56
N PRO A 650 52.41 -26.10 -59.81
CA PRO A 650 52.09 -26.28 -58.39
C PRO A 650 53.35 -26.61 -57.52
N ARG A 651 53.11 -27.10 -56.29
CA ARG A 651 54.03 -27.70 -55.27
C ARG A 651 54.32 -26.72 -54.12
N THR A 652 54.27 -27.10 -52.84
CA THR A 652 54.84 -28.32 -52.23
C THR A 652 54.19 -28.63 -50.86
N LYS A 653 54.18 -29.93 -50.52
CA LYS A 653 53.73 -30.57 -49.28
C LYS A 653 54.62 -30.31 -48.05
N LYS A 654 54.06 -30.74 -46.88
CA LYS A 654 54.66 -31.16 -45.59
C LYS A 654 54.72 -30.00 -44.56
N LYS A 655 54.24 -30.16 -43.33
CA LYS A 655 54.07 -31.33 -42.47
C LYS A 655 52.81 -31.21 -41.63
#